data_AF-A0A9D1GDX6-F1
#
_entry.id   AF-A0A9D1GDX6-F1
#
_cell.length_a   1.000
_cell.length_b   1.000
_cell.length_c   1.000
_cell.angle_alpha   90.00
_cell.angle_beta   90.00
_cell.angle_gamma   90.00
#
_symmetry.space_group_name_H-M   'P 1'
#
loop_
_entity.id
_entity.type
_entity.pdbx_description
1 polymer ?
#
loop_
_entity_poly.entity_id
_entity_poly.type
_entity_poly.pdbx_seq_one_letter_code
_entity_poly.pdbx_strand_id
1 'polypeptide(L)'
;MVLFFKTPEQQIIAVDVMHELSAREVEKLSWLFGRAQLLAETCLDGWFVGPRKEMITQWSTNAVEITQNMGLEGISRIEEYFPVANGNAEHDPMLQRMYDGIDQKIFEIDKKPDPIVYIDDIVAYNAQEGLALSDEEVKYLNDLSKKLGRKLTDSEVFGFSQVNSEHCRHKIFNGVFIIDGEEKESSLFKLIKRTSEENPNKLVSAYKDNVAFNKGPVVEQFAPATQDKPDFFEIKDIDTVISLKAETHNFPTTVEPFNGAATGTGGEIRDRLGGGKASLPIAGTAVYMTSYPRSEEGREWEEAMPPRKWLYQTPEQILIKASNGASDFGNKFGQPLICGSLLTFEHAENYKKFAYDKVIMLAGGVGFATMRDALKGEAEPGEKVVVMGGDNYRIGMGGGAVSSVETGRYANAIELNAVQRANPEMQKRVSNVIRALAESNENPIISIHDHGAGGHLNALSELVEATGGKIDMAELPVGDPTLSAKEIVGNESQERMGMLIAEKNIDHVRRIAERERAPMYVVGETTDDHRFVFEQKDGVRPIDLNMEDMFGKAPRTVMRDETVEEKYEDVTYNAADIHQYVEQVLQLEAVACKDWLTNKVDRSVTGKVARQQCQGEIQLPLSDCGVVALDYRGKAGIATSIGHAPQAAMIDPAAGSVLSVAEALTNIV
;
A
#
# COMPACT_ATOMS: atom_id res chain seq x y z
N MET A 1 2.13 24.32 -23.83
CA MET A 1 1.33 25.55 -23.60
C MET A 1 0.11 25.14 -22.83
N VAL A 2 -0.40 26.00 -21.96
CA VAL A 2 -1.50 25.63 -21.08
C VAL A 2 -2.80 26.22 -21.62
N LEU A 3 -3.77 25.35 -21.92
CA LEU A 3 -5.11 25.73 -22.32
C LEU A 3 -6.07 25.54 -21.15
N PHE A 4 -7.00 26.48 -20.96
CA PHE A 4 -7.98 26.42 -19.88
C PHE A 4 -9.38 26.11 -20.42
N PHE A 5 -10.00 25.07 -19.87
CA PHE A 5 -11.37 24.68 -20.18
C PHE A 5 -12.24 24.89 -18.95
N LYS A 6 -13.35 25.62 -19.09
CA LYS A 6 -14.31 25.84 -18.02
C LYS A 6 -15.46 24.84 -18.10
N THR A 7 -15.63 24.00 -17.09
CA THR A 7 -16.72 23.01 -17.03
C THR A 7 -18.06 23.69 -16.73
N PRO A 8 -19.21 23.04 -17.02
CA PRO A 8 -20.53 23.53 -16.59
C PRO A 8 -20.61 23.80 -15.08
N GLU A 9 -19.94 22.98 -14.28
CA GLU A 9 -19.81 23.07 -12.82
C GLU A 9 -18.84 24.19 -12.37
N GLN A 10 -18.37 25.02 -13.30
CA GLN A 10 -17.48 26.16 -13.08
C GLN A 10 -16.04 25.80 -12.69
N GLN A 11 -15.65 24.52 -12.74
CA GLN A 11 -14.26 24.10 -12.52
C GLN A 11 -13.41 24.47 -13.74
N ILE A 12 -12.11 24.66 -13.54
CA ILE A 12 -11.15 24.92 -14.62
C ILE A 12 -10.27 23.70 -14.81
N ILE A 13 -10.26 23.16 -16.02
CA ILE A 13 -9.34 22.11 -16.45
C ILE A 13 -8.20 22.77 -17.20
N ALA A 14 -6.99 22.65 -16.67
CA ALA A 14 -5.77 23.11 -17.32
C ALA A 14 -5.13 21.95 -18.09
N VAL A 15 -4.88 22.16 -19.39
CA VAL A 15 -4.33 21.15 -20.31
C VAL A 15 -2.98 21.64 -20.82
N ASP A 16 -1.90 20.92 -20.52
CA ASP A 16 -0.60 21.17 -21.15
C ASP A 16 -0.49 20.38 -22.46
N VAL A 17 -0.28 21.12 -23.54
CA VAL A 17 -0.21 20.60 -24.90
C VAL A 17 1.01 21.14 -25.65
N MET A 18 1.66 20.26 -26.43
CA MET A 18 2.88 20.58 -27.18
C MET A 18 2.64 21.33 -28.51
N HIS A 19 1.39 21.42 -28.97
CA HIS A 19 1.01 22.05 -30.25
C HIS A 19 -0.33 22.80 -30.15
N GLU A 20 -0.60 23.63 -31.16
CA GLU A 20 -1.89 24.33 -31.29
C GLU A 20 -3.00 23.36 -31.69
N LEU A 21 -4.04 23.29 -30.86
CA LEU A 21 -5.17 22.41 -31.09
C LEU A 21 -6.00 22.87 -32.29
N SER A 22 -6.26 21.94 -33.21
CA SER A 22 -7.26 22.10 -34.24
C SER A 22 -8.67 22.20 -33.66
N ALA A 23 -9.61 22.79 -34.41
CA ALA A 23 -11.01 22.88 -34.00
C ALA A 23 -11.63 21.52 -33.61
N ARG A 24 -11.18 20.44 -34.26
CA ARG A 24 -11.64 19.07 -33.96
C ARG A 24 -11.07 18.53 -32.65
N GLU A 25 -9.82 18.85 -32.33
CA GLU A 25 -9.23 18.45 -31.05
C GLU A 25 -9.89 19.21 -29.89
N VAL A 26 -10.16 20.51 -30.08
CA VAL A 26 -10.92 21.31 -29.11
C VAL A 26 -12.32 20.70 -28.90
N GLU A 27 -13.04 20.34 -29.97
CA GLU A 27 -14.35 19.70 -29.85
C GLU A 27 -14.29 18.38 -29.07
N LYS A 28 -13.28 17.53 -29.33
CA LYS A 28 -13.05 16.28 -28.59
C LYS A 28 -12.79 16.53 -27.10
N LEU A 29 -11.93 17.49 -26.76
CA LEU A 29 -11.61 17.83 -25.38
C LEU A 29 -12.80 18.45 -24.67
N SER A 30 -13.51 19.38 -25.31
CA SER A 30 -14.77 19.93 -24.80
C SER A 30 -15.79 18.83 -24.51
N TRP A 31 -15.93 17.84 -25.39
CA TRP A 31 -16.79 16.68 -25.14
C TRP A 31 -16.31 15.83 -23.97
N LEU A 32 -15.02 15.49 -23.93
CA LEU A 32 -14.41 14.70 -22.85
C LEU A 32 -14.62 15.35 -21.48
N PHE A 33 -14.48 16.66 -21.40
CA PHE A 33 -14.62 17.47 -20.19
C PHE A 33 -16.06 17.90 -19.90
N GLY A 34 -17.06 17.13 -20.35
CA GLY A 34 -18.47 17.38 -19.99
C GLY A 34 -19.07 18.62 -20.63
N ARG A 35 -18.72 18.92 -21.89
CA ARG A 35 -19.10 20.15 -22.63
C ARG A 35 -18.43 21.41 -22.10
N ALA A 36 -17.19 21.29 -21.62
CA ALA A 36 -16.42 22.43 -21.17
C ALA A 36 -16.13 23.43 -22.30
N GLN A 37 -16.12 24.71 -21.96
CA GLN A 37 -15.80 25.81 -22.88
C GLN A 37 -14.30 26.10 -22.83
N LEU A 38 -13.62 26.07 -23.97
CA LEU A 38 -12.25 26.60 -24.09
C LEU A 38 -12.27 28.12 -23.84
N LEU A 39 -11.42 28.56 -22.92
CA LEU A 39 -11.20 29.95 -22.59
C LEU A 39 -10.12 30.54 -23.51
N ALA A 40 -10.28 31.81 -23.90
CA ALA A 40 -9.32 32.49 -24.77
C ALA A 40 -8.15 33.10 -23.97
N GLU A 41 -8.35 33.25 -22.66
CA GLU A 41 -7.42 33.82 -21.72
C GLU A 41 -6.24 32.87 -21.45
N THR A 42 -5.03 33.43 -21.40
CA THR A 42 -3.80 32.70 -21.05
C THR A 42 -3.44 32.82 -19.56
N CYS A 43 -4.17 33.68 -18.85
CA CYS A 43 -4.10 33.92 -17.41
C CYS A 43 -5.52 34.16 -16.90
N LEU A 44 -5.90 33.49 -15.83
CA LEU A 44 -7.20 33.63 -15.16
C LEU A 44 -6.99 34.26 -13.79
N ASP A 45 -7.63 35.41 -13.58
CA ASP A 45 -7.62 36.11 -12.29
C ASP A 45 -8.61 35.46 -11.31
N GLY A 46 -8.33 35.58 -10.01
CA GLY A 46 -9.16 35.05 -8.93
C GLY A 46 -8.46 33.98 -8.11
N TRP A 47 -9.17 33.44 -7.12
CA TRP A 47 -8.60 32.43 -6.22
C TRP A 47 -9.01 31.03 -6.68
N PHE A 48 -8.04 30.12 -6.73
CA PHE A 48 -8.27 28.73 -7.12
C PHE A 48 -7.63 27.78 -6.11
N VAL A 49 -8.29 26.66 -5.86
CA VAL A 49 -7.72 25.52 -5.16
C VAL A 49 -7.42 24.44 -6.19
N GLY A 50 -6.22 23.87 -6.17
CA GLY A 50 -5.83 22.79 -7.09
C GLY A 50 -4.69 21.97 -6.53
N PRO A 51 -4.24 20.94 -7.26
CA PRO A 51 -3.10 20.14 -6.84
C PRO A 51 -1.82 20.99 -6.78
N ARG A 52 -0.82 20.52 -6.03
CA ARG A 52 0.51 21.11 -6.06
C ARG A 52 1.12 20.88 -7.44
N LYS A 53 1.82 21.87 -8.00
CA LYS A 53 2.46 21.75 -9.30
C LYS A 53 3.44 20.57 -9.37
N GLU A 54 4.07 20.21 -8.25
CA GLU A 54 5.00 19.08 -8.13
C GLU A 54 4.30 17.71 -8.08
N MET A 55 2.97 17.66 -7.90
CA MET A 55 2.20 16.43 -7.77
C MET A 55 1.31 16.21 -8.98
N ILE A 56 1.46 15.06 -9.65
CA ILE A 56 0.55 14.62 -10.71
C ILE A 56 -0.55 13.77 -10.07
N THR A 57 -1.80 14.24 -10.13
CA THR A 57 -2.92 13.51 -9.52
C THR A 57 -3.19 12.18 -10.24
N GLN A 58 -3.88 11.26 -9.56
CA GLN A 58 -4.41 10.05 -10.21
C GLN A 58 -5.34 10.42 -11.38
N TRP A 59 -6.19 11.44 -11.17
CA TRP A 59 -7.11 11.95 -12.17
C TRP A 59 -6.35 12.39 -13.42
N SER A 60 -5.23 13.11 -13.25
CA SER A 60 -4.36 13.56 -14.35
C SER A 60 -3.86 12.40 -15.21
N THR A 61 -3.27 11.37 -14.59
CA THR A 61 -2.75 10.21 -15.31
C THR A 61 -3.85 9.55 -16.15
N ASN A 62 -5.02 9.31 -15.56
CA ASN A 62 -6.12 8.65 -16.26
C ASN A 62 -6.71 9.55 -17.35
N ALA A 63 -6.84 10.85 -17.11
CA ALA A 63 -7.34 11.81 -18.10
C ALA A 63 -6.41 11.89 -19.31
N VAL A 64 -5.09 11.96 -19.09
CA VAL A 64 -4.09 11.96 -20.18
C VAL A 64 -4.18 10.67 -20.99
N GLU A 65 -4.23 9.50 -20.34
CA GLU A 65 -4.38 8.22 -21.07
C GLU A 65 -5.69 8.14 -21.87
N ILE A 66 -6.80 8.69 -21.37
CA ILE A 66 -8.06 8.76 -22.12
C ILE A 66 -7.87 9.59 -23.40
N THR A 67 -7.17 10.73 -23.32
CA THR A 67 -6.91 11.55 -24.52
C THR A 67 -6.07 10.79 -25.57
N GLN A 68 -5.06 10.03 -25.14
CA GLN A 68 -4.27 9.18 -26.02
C GLN A 68 -5.13 8.11 -26.70
N ASN A 69 -6.02 7.46 -25.96
CA ASN A 69 -6.99 6.49 -26.50
C ASN A 69 -8.00 7.11 -27.49
N MET A 70 -8.28 8.41 -27.36
CA MET A 70 -9.08 9.19 -28.30
C MET A 70 -8.29 9.63 -29.56
N GLY A 71 -7.01 9.25 -29.66
CA GLY A 71 -6.10 9.67 -30.72
C GLY A 71 -5.76 11.15 -30.67
N LEU A 72 -5.68 11.71 -29.45
CA LEU A 72 -5.13 13.04 -29.20
C LEU A 72 -3.68 12.86 -28.74
N GLU A 73 -2.74 13.40 -29.51
CA GLU A 73 -1.32 13.34 -29.19
C GLU A 73 -0.88 14.65 -28.53
N GLY A 74 0.35 14.68 -27.99
CA GLY A 74 0.96 15.94 -27.54
C GLY A 74 0.43 16.51 -26.22
N ILE A 75 -0.50 15.84 -25.54
CA ILE A 75 -0.98 16.23 -24.21
C ILE A 75 -0.12 15.54 -23.15
N SER A 76 0.57 16.35 -22.33
CA SER A 76 1.50 15.88 -21.29
C SER A 76 0.86 15.86 -19.91
N ARG A 77 -0.07 16.78 -19.62
CA ARG A 77 -0.70 16.90 -18.31
C ARG A 77 -2.09 17.53 -18.40
N ILE A 78 -3.02 17.04 -17.59
CA ILE A 78 -4.36 17.61 -17.42
C ILE A 78 -4.63 17.69 -15.92
N GLU A 79 -5.04 18.84 -15.39
CA GLU A 79 -5.40 18.97 -13.97
C GLU A 79 -6.64 19.83 -13.74
N GLU A 80 -7.32 19.58 -12.62
CA GLU A 80 -8.51 20.32 -12.18
C GLU A 80 -8.17 21.41 -11.14
N TYR A 81 -8.77 22.59 -11.33
CA TYR A 81 -8.67 23.73 -10.44
C TYR A 81 -10.08 24.24 -10.12
N PHE A 82 -10.34 24.48 -8.84
CA PHE A 82 -11.66 24.83 -8.30
C PHE A 82 -11.65 26.31 -7.90
N PRO A 83 -12.46 27.17 -8.54
CA PRO A 83 -12.57 28.56 -8.13
C PRO A 83 -13.13 28.68 -6.71
N VAL A 84 -12.55 29.57 -5.90
CA VAL A 84 -12.99 29.86 -4.54
C VAL A 84 -13.17 31.35 -4.31
N ALA A 85 -13.93 31.69 -3.27
CA ALA A 85 -14.30 33.08 -3.01
C ALA A 85 -13.11 33.97 -2.59
N ASN A 86 -12.12 33.43 -1.89
CA ASN A 86 -10.93 34.15 -1.43
C ASN A 86 -9.81 33.18 -1.01
N GLY A 87 -8.61 33.73 -0.76
CA GLY A 87 -7.41 32.97 -0.38
C GLY A 87 -7.46 32.26 0.99
N ASN A 88 -8.52 32.43 1.78
CA ASN A 88 -8.73 31.73 3.05
C ASN A 88 -9.77 30.60 2.95
N ALA A 89 -10.21 30.25 1.75
CA ALA A 89 -11.14 29.15 1.57
C ALA A 89 -10.55 27.82 2.08
N GLU A 90 -11.40 27.03 2.73
CA GLU A 90 -11.02 25.71 3.26
C GLU A 90 -10.66 24.78 2.10
N HIS A 91 -9.56 24.04 2.28
CA HIS A 91 -9.05 23.03 1.34
C HIS A 91 -8.22 22.02 2.11
N ASP A 92 -7.93 20.87 1.51
CA ASP A 92 -7.05 19.89 2.14
C ASP A 92 -5.58 20.32 1.93
N PRO A 93 -4.86 20.78 2.96
CA PRO A 93 -3.50 21.30 2.81
C PRO A 93 -2.47 20.21 2.45
N MET A 94 -2.83 18.93 2.64
CA MET A 94 -1.96 17.80 2.29
C MET A 94 -1.99 17.50 0.80
N LEU A 95 -3.12 17.74 0.13
CA LEU A 95 -3.32 17.40 -1.29
C LEU A 95 -3.38 18.62 -2.21
N GLN A 96 -3.80 19.77 -1.68
CA GLN A 96 -4.14 20.94 -2.47
C GLN A 96 -3.34 22.17 -2.04
N ARG A 97 -3.33 23.18 -2.91
CA ARG A 97 -2.74 24.48 -2.69
C ARG A 97 -3.68 25.58 -3.17
N MET A 98 -3.65 26.71 -2.47
CA MET A 98 -4.29 27.95 -2.90
C MET A 98 -3.44 28.69 -3.93
N TYR A 99 -4.08 29.14 -5.02
CA TYR A 99 -3.49 29.91 -6.11
C TYR A 99 -4.16 31.28 -6.21
N ASP A 100 -3.36 32.34 -6.31
CA ASP A 100 -3.79 33.70 -6.66
C ASP A 100 -3.58 33.90 -8.15
N GLY A 101 -4.60 33.55 -8.92
CA GLY A 101 -4.55 33.43 -10.37
C GLY A 101 -3.86 32.15 -10.85
N ILE A 102 -4.16 31.76 -12.09
CA ILE A 102 -3.53 30.64 -12.78
C ILE A 102 -3.16 31.02 -14.21
N ASP A 103 -1.97 30.62 -14.66
CA ASP A 103 -1.38 31.06 -15.94
C ASP A 103 -0.61 29.94 -16.67
N GLN A 104 0.15 30.32 -17.69
CA GLN A 104 0.95 29.39 -18.50
C GLN A 104 2.04 28.64 -17.72
N LYS A 105 2.38 29.10 -16.51
CA LYS A 105 3.44 28.53 -15.67
C LYS A 105 2.92 27.59 -14.59
N ILE A 106 1.62 27.31 -14.59
CA ILE A 106 0.96 26.50 -13.56
C ILE A 106 1.57 25.09 -13.41
N PHE A 107 2.20 24.57 -14.47
CA PHE A 107 2.91 23.29 -14.47
C PHE A 107 4.44 23.42 -14.53
N GLU A 108 4.99 24.64 -14.56
CA GLU A 108 6.44 24.85 -14.60
C GLU A 108 7.09 24.52 -13.25
N ILE A 109 8.02 23.56 -13.29
CA ILE A 109 8.86 23.18 -12.15
C ILE A 109 10.31 23.51 -12.48
N ASP A 110 10.86 24.54 -11.81
CA ASP A 110 12.25 24.98 -12.02
C ASP A 110 13.29 24.09 -11.31
N LYS A 111 12.85 23.07 -10.55
CA LYS A 111 13.73 22.16 -9.83
C LYS A 111 14.38 21.18 -10.81
N LYS A 112 15.70 21.10 -10.80
CA LYS A 112 16.46 20.02 -11.46
C LYS A 112 16.67 18.85 -10.49
N PRO A 113 16.89 17.62 -10.99
CA PRO A 113 17.35 16.51 -10.17
C PRO A 113 18.56 16.91 -9.32
N ASP A 114 18.48 16.64 -8.02
CA ASP A 114 19.61 16.84 -7.12
C ASP A 114 20.74 15.86 -7.52
N PRO A 115 22.00 16.31 -7.58
CA PRO A 115 23.12 15.45 -7.96
C PRO A 115 23.37 14.38 -6.88
N ILE A 116 23.98 13.26 -7.27
CA ILE A 116 24.41 12.22 -6.32
C ILE A 116 25.39 12.83 -5.32
N VAL A 117 25.10 12.67 -4.03
CA VAL A 117 25.98 13.09 -2.94
C VAL A 117 26.86 11.93 -2.50
N TYR A 118 28.17 12.17 -2.36
CA TYR A 118 29.11 11.22 -1.77
C TYR A 118 29.32 11.57 -0.29
N ILE A 119 28.90 10.68 0.60
CA ILE A 119 28.79 10.97 2.03
C ILE A 119 30.16 10.96 2.70
N ASP A 120 30.54 12.08 3.31
CA ASP A 120 31.74 12.22 4.14
C ASP A 120 31.49 11.79 5.59
N ASP A 121 30.35 12.18 6.15
CA ASP A 121 29.96 11.93 7.54
C ASP A 121 28.56 11.30 7.58
N ILE A 122 28.53 9.99 7.86
CA ILE A 122 27.28 9.21 7.93
C ILE A 122 26.44 9.62 9.15
N VAL A 123 27.04 10.07 10.25
CA VAL A 123 26.30 10.52 11.44
C VAL A 123 25.52 11.79 11.11
N ALA A 124 26.19 12.77 10.50
CA ALA A 124 25.57 14.03 10.10
C ALA A 124 24.45 13.79 9.07
N TYR A 125 24.70 12.93 8.09
CA TYR A 125 23.70 12.58 7.06
C TYR A 125 22.48 11.86 7.65
N ASN A 126 22.69 10.89 8.55
CA ASN A 126 21.61 10.18 9.25
C ASN A 126 20.68 11.15 10.01
N ALA A 127 21.26 12.12 10.73
CA ALA A 127 20.50 13.13 11.47
C ALA A 127 19.76 14.11 10.55
N GLN A 128 20.39 14.53 9.45
CA GLN A 128 19.80 15.47 8.49
C GLN A 128 18.61 14.85 7.75
N GLU A 129 18.75 13.62 7.25
CA GLU A 129 17.71 12.96 6.44
C GLU A 129 16.71 12.16 7.29
N GLY A 130 16.97 12.02 8.59
CA GLY A 130 16.08 11.30 9.51
C GLY A 130 16.02 9.79 9.25
N LEU A 131 17.15 9.16 8.88
CA LEU A 131 17.19 7.75 8.46
C LEU A 131 17.01 6.74 9.60
N ALA A 132 17.01 7.22 10.85
CA ALA A 132 16.85 6.40 12.05
C ALA A 132 17.87 5.26 12.19
N LEU A 133 19.08 5.42 11.65
CA LEU A 133 20.17 4.45 11.81
C LEU A 133 20.70 4.49 13.25
N SER A 134 20.96 3.31 13.81
CA SER A 134 21.65 3.13 15.09
C SER A 134 23.14 3.40 14.99
N ASP A 135 23.80 3.62 16.13
CA ASP A 135 25.26 3.80 16.20
C ASP A 135 26.04 2.61 15.61
N GLU A 136 25.51 1.40 15.75
CA GLU A 136 26.11 0.18 15.20
C GLU A 136 26.00 0.13 13.67
N GLU A 137 24.85 0.52 13.11
CA GLU A 137 24.64 0.62 11.66
C GLU A 137 25.48 1.73 11.03
N VAL A 138 25.58 2.88 11.70
CA VAL A 138 26.48 3.96 11.29
C VAL A 138 27.93 3.47 11.29
N LYS A 139 28.36 2.74 12.31
CA LYS A 139 29.71 2.16 12.36
C LYS A 139 29.92 1.16 11.22
N TYR A 140 28.94 0.28 10.97
CA TYR A 140 28.99 -0.68 9.87
C TYR A 140 29.18 0.02 8.51
N LEU A 141 28.42 1.07 8.22
CA LEU A 141 28.53 1.82 6.97
C LEU A 141 29.89 2.54 6.84
N ASN A 142 30.43 3.06 7.94
CA ASN A 142 31.78 3.65 7.96
C ASN A 142 32.86 2.62 7.64
N ASP A 143 32.76 1.41 8.20
CA ASP A 143 33.70 0.33 7.95
C ASP A 143 33.54 -0.25 6.54
N LEU A 144 32.31 -0.29 6.00
CA LEU A 144 32.02 -0.65 4.62
C LEU A 144 32.67 0.35 3.63
N SER A 145 32.52 1.66 3.87
CA SER A 145 33.17 2.71 3.08
C SER A 145 34.70 2.51 3.01
N LYS A 146 35.34 2.21 4.15
CA LYS A 146 36.77 1.88 4.21
C LYS A 146 37.12 0.60 3.45
N LYS A 147 36.32 -0.45 3.59
CA LYS A 147 36.50 -1.75 2.89
C LYS A 147 36.45 -1.56 1.37
N LEU A 148 35.51 -0.75 0.88
CA LEU A 148 35.34 -0.47 -0.55
C LEU A 148 36.40 0.51 -1.09
N GLY A 149 37.10 1.24 -0.21
CA GLY A 149 38.10 2.24 -0.62
C GLY A 149 37.50 3.47 -1.29
N ARG A 150 36.19 3.72 -1.12
CA ARG A 150 35.46 4.86 -1.68
C ARG A 150 34.37 5.32 -0.71
N LYS A 151 33.95 6.58 -0.86
CA LYS A 151 32.76 7.09 -0.17
C LYS A 151 31.51 6.32 -0.63
N LEU A 152 30.55 6.15 0.28
CA LEU A 152 29.21 5.69 -0.05
C LEU A 152 28.40 6.84 -0.65
N THR A 153 27.49 6.53 -1.56
CA THR A 153 26.54 7.51 -2.09
C THR A 153 25.38 7.72 -1.12
N ASP A 154 24.66 8.83 -1.28
CA ASP A 154 23.36 9.06 -0.64
C ASP A 154 22.37 7.92 -0.88
N SER A 155 22.34 7.38 -2.10
CA SER A 155 21.46 6.30 -2.53
C SER A 155 21.79 4.99 -1.82
N GLU A 156 23.07 4.69 -1.60
CA GLU A 156 23.53 3.51 -0.84
C GLU A 156 23.20 3.62 0.65
N VAL A 157 23.45 4.78 1.26
CA VAL A 157 23.15 5.00 2.69
C VAL A 157 21.64 5.03 2.94
N PHE A 158 20.88 5.71 2.07
CA PHE A 158 19.43 5.70 2.11
C PHE A 158 18.89 4.29 1.91
N GLY A 159 19.35 3.56 0.89
CA GLY A 159 18.87 2.21 0.63
C GLY A 159 19.18 1.22 1.73
N PHE A 160 20.37 1.32 2.34
CA PHE A 160 20.70 0.54 3.54
C PHE A 160 19.71 0.83 4.68
N SER A 161 19.34 2.09 4.91
CA SER A 161 18.39 2.45 5.98
C SER A 161 16.99 1.87 5.78
N GLN A 162 16.52 1.79 4.53
CA GLN A 162 15.19 1.25 4.24
C GLN A 162 15.17 -0.26 4.38
N VAL A 163 16.11 -0.97 3.73
CA VAL A 163 16.20 -2.44 3.77
C VAL A 163 16.50 -2.96 5.17
N ASN A 164 17.17 -2.18 6.01
CA ASN A 164 17.49 -2.54 7.39
C ASN A 164 16.62 -1.81 8.43
N SER A 165 15.49 -1.22 8.04
CA SER A 165 14.53 -0.64 8.98
C SER A 165 13.87 -1.71 9.86
N GLU A 166 13.25 -1.30 10.97
CA GLU A 166 12.44 -2.22 11.79
C GLU A 166 11.29 -2.82 10.97
N HIS A 167 10.65 -1.99 10.14
CA HIS A 167 9.57 -2.40 9.25
C HIS A 167 9.97 -3.55 8.30
N CYS A 168 11.16 -3.50 7.71
CA CYS A 168 11.59 -4.54 6.76
C CYS A 168 12.20 -5.77 7.46
N ARG A 169 13.00 -5.59 8.53
CA ARG A 169 13.75 -6.70 9.16
C ARG A 169 13.06 -7.32 10.36
N HIS A 170 11.99 -6.71 10.88
CA HIS A 170 11.26 -7.19 12.06
C HIS A 170 12.23 -7.51 13.21
N LYS A 171 13.12 -6.57 13.56
CA LYS A 171 14.23 -6.83 14.49
C LYS A 171 13.71 -7.11 15.90
N ILE A 172 12.59 -6.52 16.29
CA ILE A 172 11.90 -6.82 17.55
C ILE A 172 11.42 -8.27 17.55
N PHE A 173 10.73 -8.71 16.50
CA PHE A 173 10.20 -10.08 16.41
C PHE A 173 11.29 -11.16 16.37
N ASN A 174 12.48 -10.81 15.85
CA ASN A 174 13.65 -11.69 15.80
C ASN A 174 14.64 -11.48 16.96
N GLY A 175 14.34 -10.56 17.87
CA GLY A 175 15.22 -10.16 18.97
C GLY A 175 15.31 -11.18 20.10
N VAL A 176 16.24 -10.92 21.02
CA VAL A 176 16.38 -11.61 22.30
C VAL A 176 15.64 -10.82 23.38
N PHE A 177 14.77 -11.49 24.13
CA PHE A 177 14.01 -10.86 25.21
C PHE A 177 14.59 -11.28 26.55
N ILE A 178 14.88 -10.31 27.41
CA ILE A 178 15.24 -10.50 28.81
C ILE A 178 14.14 -9.83 29.63
N ILE A 179 13.27 -10.63 30.26
CA ILE A 179 12.13 -10.13 31.03
C ILE A 179 12.36 -10.54 32.49
N ASP A 180 12.29 -9.57 33.40
CA ASP A 180 12.55 -9.76 34.84
C ASP A 180 13.94 -10.34 35.12
N GLY A 181 14.93 -9.96 34.30
CA GLY A 181 16.30 -10.44 34.39
C GLY A 181 16.53 -11.84 33.81
N GLU A 182 15.50 -12.50 33.29
CA GLU A 182 15.59 -13.83 32.67
C GLU A 182 15.54 -13.74 31.15
N GLU A 183 16.58 -14.25 30.49
CA GLU A 183 16.60 -14.42 29.04
C GLU A 183 15.59 -15.49 28.60
N LYS A 184 14.71 -15.14 27.66
CA LYS A 184 13.70 -16.05 27.11
C LYS A 184 14.28 -16.88 25.97
N GLU A 185 13.94 -18.17 25.95
CA GLU A 185 14.54 -19.17 25.04
C GLU A 185 14.18 -18.99 23.55
N SER A 186 13.13 -18.22 23.25
CA SER A 186 12.60 -18.05 21.90
C SER A 186 12.26 -16.59 21.61
N SER A 187 12.52 -16.16 20.38
CA SER A 187 12.00 -14.90 19.86
C SER A 187 10.51 -15.00 19.57
N LEU A 188 9.83 -13.86 19.43
CA LEU A 188 8.40 -13.82 19.07
C LEU A 188 8.13 -14.55 17.75
N PHE A 189 8.98 -14.34 16.74
CA PHE A 189 8.80 -15.01 15.44
C PHE A 189 8.98 -16.52 15.52
N LYS A 190 9.90 -17.01 16.38
CA LYS A 190 10.05 -18.44 16.62
C LYS A 190 8.82 -19.04 17.29
N LEU A 191 8.19 -18.31 18.21
CA LEU A 191 6.91 -18.72 18.82
C LEU A 191 5.78 -18.79 17.78
N ILE A 192 5.73 -17.84 16.83
CA ILE A 192 4.77 -17.91 15.72
C ILE A 192 5.05 -19.13 14.81
N LYS A 193 6.32 -19.37 14.43
CA LYS A 193 6.68 -20.54 13.60
C LYS A 193 6.34 -21.87 14.25
N ARG A 194 6.46 -21.95 15.58
CA ARG A 194 6.10 -23.14 16.37
C ARG A 194 4.64 -23.58 16.12
N THR A 195 3.72 -22.65 15.85
CA THR A 195 2.32 -22.99 15.53
C THR A 195 2.21 -23.85 14.27
N SER A 196 3.00 -23.55 13.25
CA SER A 196 3.07 -24.31 11.99
C SER A 196 3.84 -25.62 12.14
N GLU A 197 4.85 -25.65 13.02
CA GLU A 197 5.60 -26.87 13.33
C GLU A 197 4.75 -27.89 14.10
N GLU A 198 3.95 -27.43 15.06
CA GLU A 198 3.06 -28.28 15.86
C GLU A 198 1.81 -28.71 15.08
N ASN A 199 1.27 -27.83 14.22
CA ASN A 199 0.03 -28.08 13.47
C ASN A 199 0.20 -27.76 11.97
N PRO A 200 1.00 -28.53 11.23
CA PRO A 200 1.28 -28.24 9.82
C PRO A 200 0.05 -28.38 8.91
N ASN A 201 -0.98 -29.13 9.32
CA ASN A 201 -2.26 -29.27 8.61
C ASN A 201 -2.11 -29.42 7.08
N LYS A 202 -2.54 -28.42 6.32
CA LYS A 202 -2.51 -28.37 4.85
C LYS A 202 -1.47 -27.35 4.34
N LEU A 203 -0.54 -26.92 5.19
CA LEU A 203 0.43 -25.88 4.86
C LEU A 203 1.32 -26.33 3.70
N VAL A 204 1.40 -25.49 2.67
CA VAL A 204 2.26 -25.68 1.49
C VAL A 204 3.47 -24.76 1.59
N SER A 205 3.25 -23.49 1.95
CA SER A 205 4.32 -22.51 2.17
C SER A 205 3.92 -21.53 3.28
N ALA A 206 4.88 -21.18 4.13
CA ALA A 206 4.77 -20.12 5.13
C ALA A 206 6.15 -19.53 5.44
N TYR A 207 6.18 -18.24 5.77
CA TYR A 207 7.38 -17.51 6.23
C TYR A 207 8.54 -17.48 5.21
N LYS A 208 8.24 -17.69 3.93
CA LYS A 208 9.22 -17.71 2.82
C LYS A 208 8.78 -16.87 1.62
N ASP A 209 7.62 -16.22 1.74
CA ASP A 209 6.99 -15.50 0.65
C ASP A 209 6.04 -14.44 1.23
N ASN A 210 5.49 -13.62 0.36
CA ASN A 210 4.62 -12.48 0.70
C ASN A 210 3.28 -12.98 1.26
N VAL A 211 2.92 -14.24 1.01
CA VAL A 211 1.70 -14.88 1.52
C VAL A 211 1.98 -16.27 2.10
N ALA A 212 1.06 -16.74 2.94
CA ALA A 212 1.00 -18.15 3.31
C ALA A 212 0.09 -18.91 2.34
N PHE A 213 0.46 -20.14 1.98
CA PHE A 213 -0.34 -21.04 1.15
C PHE A 213 -0.76 -22.28 1.92
N ASN A 214 -2.06 -22.58 1.87
CA ASN A 214 -2.62 -23.85 2.29
C ASN A 214 -3.14 -24.63 1.08
N LYS A 215 -3.04 -25.95 1.10
CA LYS A 215 -3.57 -26.82 0.03
C LYS A 215 -5.08 -26.62 -0.13
N GLY A 216 -5.48 -26.20 -1.32
CA GLY A 216 -6.86 -26.00 -1.72
C GLY A 216 -7.46 -27.25 -2.39
N PRO A 217 -8.73 -27.18 -2.79
CA PRO A 217 -9.39 -28.23 -3.56
C PRO A 217 -9.05 -28.15 -5.06
N VAL A 218 -9.47 -29.15 -5.82
CA VAL A 218 -9.52 -29.04 -7.29
C VAL A 218 -10.73 -28.20 -7.67
N VAL A 219 -10.56 -27.27 -8.60
CA VAL A 219 -11.62 -26.34 -9.03
C VAL A 219 -11.58 -26.15 -10.55
N GLU A 220 -12.69 -25.65 -11.10
CA GLU A 220 -12.79 -25.31 -12.52
C GLU A 220 -12.18 -23.93 -12.81
N GLN A 221 -11.10 -23.89 -13.60
CA GLN A 221 -10.60 -22.66 -14.19
C GLN A 221 -11.42 -22.34 -15.44
N PHE A 222 -12.03 -21.16 -15.48
CA PHE A 222 -12.72 -20.60 -16.64
C PHE A 222 -11.93 -19.40 -17.19
N ALA A 223 -11.19 -19.59 -18.27
CA ALA A 223 -10.28 -18.58 -18.83
C ALA A 223 -10.20 -18.69 -20.38
N PRO A 224 -9.79 -17.62 -21.09
CA PRO A 224 -9.49 -17.71 -22.52
C PRO A 224 -8.43 -18.77 -22.83
N ALA A 225 -8.57 -19.48 -23.95
CA ALA A 225 -7.61 -20.50 -24.39
C ALA A 225 -6.20 -19.92 -24.64
N THR A 226 -6.13 -18.67 -25.11
CA THR A 226 -4.91 -17.87 -25.21
C THR A 226 -5.12 -16.47 -24.66
N GLN A 227 -4.06 -15.87 -24.13
CA GLN A 227 -4.13 -14.62 -23.37
C GLN A 227 -3.55 -13.40 -24.11
N ASP A 228 -2.78 -13.62 -25.19
CA ASP A 228 -2.15 -12.56 -25.99
C ASP A 228 -3.01 -12.11 -27.20
N LYS A 229 -4.17 -12.75 -27.41
CA LYS A 229 -5.13 -12.44 -28.50
C LYS A 229 -6.56 -12.76 -28.08
N PRO A 230 -7.58 -12.29 -28.83
CA PRO A 230 -8.95 -12.74 -28.63
C PRO A 230 -9.06 -14.26 -28.88
N ASP A 231 -9.68 -14.98 -27.94
CA ASP A 231 -9.90 -16.42 -28.03
C ASP A 231 -11.16 -16.84 -27.26
N PHE A 232 -11.60 -18.07 -27.47
CA PHE A 232 -12.73 -18.65 -26.72
C PHE A 232 -12.34 -19.01 -25.30
N PHE A 233 -13.30 -18.95 -24.37
CA PHE A 233 -13.11 -19.45 -23.02
C PHE A 233 -13.17 -20.98 -22.99
N GLU A 234 -12.29 -21.58 -22.20
CA GLU A 234 -12.25 -23.01 -21.92
C GLU A 234 -12.40 -23.26 -20.43
N ILE A 235 -12.80 -24.49 -20.09
CA ILE A 235 -12.92 -24.96 -18.71
C ILE A 235 -11.94 -26.11 -18.53
N LYS A 236 -11.08 -26.01 -17.51
CA LYS A 236 -10.16 -27.08 -17.12
C LYS A 236 -10.07 -27.19 -15.61
N ASP A 237 -9.83 -28.40 -15.13
CA ASP A 237 -9.58 -28.65 -13.71
C ASP A 237 -8.16 -28.24 -13.35
N ILE A 238 -8.00 -27.57 -12.20
CA ILE A 238 -6.69 -27.20 -11.63
C ILE A 238 -6.63 -27.58 -10.15
N ASP A 239 -5.48 -28.09 -9.71
CA ASP A 239 -5.14 -28.16 -8.30
C ASP A 239 -4.84 -26.74 -7.78
N THR A 240 -5.38 -26.38 -6.62
CA THR A 240 -5.20 -25.04 -6.06
C THR A 240 -4.50 -25.01 -4.71
N VAL A 241 -3.97 -23.84 -4.39
CA VAL A 241 -3.63 -23.41 -3.02
C VAL A 241 -4.43 -22.16 -2.67
N ILE A 242 -4.77 -22.00 -1.40
CA ILE A 242 -5.47 -20.83 -0.85
C ILE A 242 -4.44 -19.91 -0.22
N SER A 243 -4.50 -18.62 -0.55
CA SER A 243 -3.66 -17.58 0.03
C SER A 243 -4.43 -16.70 1.03
N LEU A 244 -3.73 -16.27 2.07
CA LEU A 244 -4.21 -15.30 3.06
C LEU A 244 -3.08 -14.30 3.34
N LYS A 245 -3.42 -13.02 3.38
CA LYS A 245 -2.52 -11.94 3.78
C LYS A 245 -3.31 -10.86 4.53
N ALA A 246 -2.64 -10.20 5.45
CA ALA A 246 -3.12 -8.98 6.09
C ALA A 246 -1.93 -8.06 6.35
N GLU A 247 -2.15 -6.76 6.19
CA GLU A 247 -1.19 -5.68 6.39
C GLU A 247 -1.86 -4.51 7.10
N THR A 248 -1.04 -3.62 7.66
CA THR A 248 -1.54 -2.39 8.29
C THR A 248 -0.90 -1.16 7.69
N HIS A 249 -1.65 -0.07 7.58
CA HIS A 249 -1.19 1.18 6.98
C HIS A 249 -1.38 2.40 7.92
N ASN A 250 -1.08 2.17 9.19
CA ASN A 250 -1.45 3.01 10.34
C ASN A 250 -0.97 4.47 10.26
N PHE A 251 0.33 4.68 10.07
CA PHE A 251 0.91 6.03 10.09
C PHE A 251 0.42 6.89 8.92
N PRO A 252 0.48 6.42 7.65
CA PRO A 252 -0.01 7.24 6.54
C PRO A 252 -1.52 7.50 6.64
N THR A 253 -2.32 6.54 7.12
CA THR A 253 -3.75 6.78 7.35
C THR A 253 -4.01 7.81 8.46
N THR A 254 -3.11 7.95 9.43
CA THR A 254 -3.20 9.00 10.45
C THR A 254 -2.93 10.40 9.87
N VAL A 255 -2.03 10.50 8.89
CA VAL A 255 -1.64 11.77 8.24
C VAL A 255 -2.63 12.19 7.16
N GLU A 256 -2.89 11.30 6.20
CA GLU A 256 -3.82 11.49 5.08
C GLU A 256 -4.64 10.19 4.91
N PRO A 257 -5.87 10.13 5.46
CA PRO A 257 -6.56 8.85 5.61
C PRO A 257 -7.04 8.23 4.31
N PHE A 258 -7.38 9.03 3.29
CA PHE A 258 -7.95 8.48 2.06
C PHE A 258 -6.90 7.67 1.30
N ASN A 259 -5.78 8.29 0.90
CA ASN A 259 -4.75 7.55 0.19
C ASN A 259 -4.04 6.56 1.11
N GLY A 260 -3.86 6.85 2.40
CA GLY A 260 -3.28 5.89 3.34
C GLY A 260 -4.05 4.56 3.37
N ALA A 261 -5.39 4.61 3.44
CA ALA A 261 -6.22 3.41 3.40
C ALA A 261 -6.31 2.76 2.02
N ALA A 262 -6.35 3.58 0.96
CA ALA A 262 -6.36 3.10 -0.42
C ALA A 262 -5.08 2.33 -0.76
N THR A 263 -3.91 2.87 -0.42
CA THR A 263 -2.61 2.21 -0.65
C THR A 263 -2.37 1.05 0.30
N GLY A 264 -2.92 1.06 1.52
CA GLY A 264 -2.95 -0.13 2.38
C GLY A 264 -3.70 -1.29 1.71
N THR A 265 -4.85 -1.00 1.10
CA THR A 265 -5.61 -1.99 0.31
C THR A 265 -4.84 -2.41 -0.94
N GLY A 266 -4.24 -1.47 -1.64
CA GLY A 266 -3.44 -1.72 -2.84
C GLY A 266 -2.21 -2.60 -2.57
N GLY A 267 -1.44 -2.29 -1.52
CA GLY A 267 -0.26 -3.05 -1.10
C GLY A 267 -0.60 -4.50 -0.79
N GLU A 268 -1.61 -4.73 0.04
CA GLU A 268 -2.07 -6.08 0.39
C GLU A 268 -2.52 -6.89 -0.83
N ILE A 269 -3.17 -6.24 -1.81
CA ILE A 269 -3.52 -6.89 -3.08
C ILE A 269 -2.25 -7.27 -3.86
N ARG A 270 -1.22 -6.42 -3.88
CA ARG A 270 0.04 -6.70 -4.56
C ARG A 270 0.83 -7.82 -3.90
N ASP A 271 0.86 -7.90 -2.58
CA ASP A 271 1.43 -9.05 -1.85
C ASP A 271 0.79 -10.35 -2.31
N ARG A 272 -0.56 -10.38 -2.38
CA ARG A 272 -1.28 -11.56 -2.87
C ARG A 272 -0.98 -11.88 -4.31
N LEU A 273 -0.78 -10.87 -5.16
CA LEU A 273 -0.35 -11.08 -6.55
C LEU A 273 1.09 -11.63 -6.62
N GLY A 274 1.97 -11.19 -5.72
CA GLY A 274 3.38 -11.60 -5.60
C GLY A 274 3.61 -12.93 -4.88
N GLY A 275 2.56 -13.61 -4.41
CA GLY A 275 2.67 -14.92 -3.79
C GLY A 275 2.98 -16.03 -4.78
N GLY A 276 4.04 -16.81 -4.53
CA GLY A 276 4.54 -17.84 -5.43
C GLY A 276 5.01 -17.23 -6.74
N LYS A 277 4.66 -17.84 -7.87
CA LYS A 277 4.85 -17.26 -9.20
C LYS A 277 3.70 -16.35 -9.62
N ALA A 278 2.50 -16.58 -9.09
CA ALA A 278 1.33 -15.73 -9.23
C ALA A 278 0.19 -16.27 -8.36
N SER A 279 -0.44 -15.42 -7.56
CA SER A 279 -1.65 -15.73 -6.81
C SER A 279 -2.73 -14.67 -7.10
N LEU A 280 -4.00 -15.07 -7.12
CA LEU A 280 -5.11 -14.22 -7.53
C LEU A 280 -5.95 -13.82 -6.30
N PRO A 281 -6.08 -12.51 -6.02
CA PRO A 281 -6.96 -12.02 -4.96
C PRO A 281 -8.42 -12.30 -5.32
N ILE A 282 -9.24 -12.74 -4.35
CA ILE A 282 -10.68 -12.97 -4.56
C ILE A 282 -11.52 -12.00 -3.73
N ALA A 283 -11.22 -11.85 -2.43
CA ALA A 283 -12.02 -11.03 -1.52
C ALA A 283 -11.12 -10.32 -0.51
N GLY A 284 -11.58 -9.16 -0.06
CA GLY A 284 -10.91 -8.30 0.91
C GLY A 284 -11.61 -8.22 2.25
N THR A 285 -10.84 -7.73 3.21
CA THR A 285 -11.21 -7.47 4.61
C THR A 285 -10.61 -6.12 5.03
N ALA A 286 -11.36 -5.31 5.79
CA ALA A 286 -10.85 -4.04 6.32
C ALA A 286 -11.18 -3.86 7.81
N VAL A 287 -10.20 -3.41 8.60
CA VAL A 287 -10.41 -3.07 10.03
C VAL A 287 -9.98 -1.63 10.29
N TYR A 288 -10.81 -0.91 11.03
CA TYR A 288 -10.56 0.46 11.47
C TYR A 288 -10.57 0.51 12.99
N MET A 289 -9.52 1.04 13.61
CA MET A 289 -9.54 1.35 15.06
C MET A 289 -9.11 2.79 15.29
N THR A 290 -9.99 3.56 15.95
CA THR A 290 -9.79 5.00 16.19
C THR A 290 -10.17 5.39 17.61
N SER A 291 -9.77 6.58 18.02
CA SER A 291 -10.35 7.29 19.16
C SER A 291 -11.83 7.63 18.91
N TYR A 292 -12.58 8.10 19.90
CA TYR A 292 -14.01 8.38 19.74
C TYR A 292 -14.24 9.54 18.74
N PRO A 293 -15.16 9.37 17.75
CA PRO A 293 -15.39 10.35 16.71
C PRO A 293 -16.05 11.63 17.23
N ARG A 294 -16.84 11.54 18.32
CA ARG A 294 -17.57 12.67 18.89
C ARG A 294 -18.46 13.38 17.87
N SER A 295 -19.18 12.58 17.07
CA SER A 295 -20.04 13.06 15.98
C SER A 295 -21.38 13.64 16.48
N GLU A 296 -21.77 13.36 17.72
CA GLU A 296 -23.04 13.77 18.32
C GLU A 296 -22.85 14.16 19.79
N GLU A 297 -23.64 15.11 20.28
CA GLU A 297 -23.67 15.50 21.70
C GLU A 297 -24.42 14.46 22.56
N GLY A 298 -24.21 14.48 23.87
CA GLY A 298 -24.97 13.66 24.83
C GLY A 298 -24.42 12.24 25.06
N ARG A 299 -23.24 11.93 24.52
CA ARG A 299 -22.54 10.66 24.70
C ARG A 299 -21.58 10.73 25.90
N GLU A 300 -22.12 10.51 27.10
CA GLU A 300 -21.39 10.69 28.38
C GLU A 300 -20.07 9.91 28.45
N TRP A 301 -19.95 8.74 27.79
CA TRP A 301 -18.71 7.96 27.77
C TRP A 301 -17.56 8.66 27.03
N GLU A 302 -17.86 9.56 26.08
CA GLU A 302 -16.84 10.32 25.35
C GLU A 302 -16.27 11.48 26.19
N GLU A 303 -16.93 11.84 27.30
CA GLU A 303 -16.49 12.89 28.24
C GLU A 303 -15.44 12.39 29.23
N ALA A 304 -15.28 11.06 29.37
CA ALA A 304 -14.29 10.44 30.24
C ALA A 304 -12.84 10.84 29.87
N MET A 305 -12.60 11.17 28.61
CA MET A 305 -11.37 11.80 28.16
C MET A 305 -11.66 13.06 27.33
N PRO A 306 -11.10 14.24 27.67
CA PRO A 306 -11.30 15.43 26.86
C PRO A 306 -10.67 15.23 25.47
N PRO A 307 -11.29 15.76 24.40
CA PRO A 307 -10.74 15.67 23.05
C PRO A 307 -9.36 16.31 23.01
N ARG A 308 -8.43 15.66 22.33
CA ARG A 308 -7.06 16.16 22.14
C ARG A 308 -7.02 17.13 20.96
N LYS A 309 -5.97 17.94 20.91
CA LYS A 309 -5.65 18.71 19.70
C LYS A 309 -5.09 17.74 18.65
N TRP A 310 -5.93 17.34 17.71
CA TRP A 310 -5.55 16.46 16.60
C TRP A 310 -4.50 17.14 15.72
N LEU A 311 -3.44 16.41 15.38
CA LEU A 311 -2.31 16.95 14.61
C LEU A 311 -2.64 17.08 13.12
N TYR A 312 -3.39 16.11 12.57
CA TYR A 312 -3.72 16.06 11.15
C TYR A 312 -5.24 15.98 10.88
N GLN A 313 -5.93 14.99 11.45
CA GLN A 313 -7.35 14.73 11.19
C GLN A 313 -8.04 14.29 12.49
N THR A 314 -9.33 14.60 12.63
CA THR A 314 -10.16 14.07 13.71
C THR A 314 -10.48 12.58 13.48
N PRO A 315 -10.85 11.80 14.53
CA PRO A 315 -11.24 10.41 14.35
C PRO A 315 -12.44 10.23 13.41
N GLU A 316 -13.40 11.15 13.42
CA GLU A 316 -14.50 11.18 12.45
C GLU A 316 -13.99 11.34 11.00
N GLN A 317 -13.10 12.31 10.75
CA GLN A 317 -12.50 12.50 9.44
C GLN A 317 -11.72 11.26 8.99
N ILE A 318 -10.99 10.61 9.90
CA ILE A 318 -10.26 9.37 9.62
C ILE A 318 -11.23 8.26 9.22
N LEU A 319 -12.28 8.00 10.00
CA LEU A 319 -13.26 6.95 9.69
C LEU A 319 -13.93 7.19 8.32
N ILE A 320 -14.31 8.43 8.01
CA ILE A 320 -14.91 8.78 6.72
C ILE A 320 -13.91 8.60 5.57
N LYS A 321 -12.75 9.27 5.65
CA LYS A 321 -11.76 9.30 4.56
C LYS A 321 -11.10 7.93 4.36
N ALA A 322 -10.72 7.22 5.42
CA ALA A 322 -10.10 5.90 5.32
C ALA A 322 -11.07 4.86 4.75
N SER A 323 -12.32 4.83 5.22
CA SER A 323 -13.32 3.91 4.65
C SER A 323 -13.62 4.23 3.18
N ASN A 324 -13.65 5.51 2.79
CA ASN A 324 -13.78 5.90 1.39
C ASN A 324 -12.58 5.44 0.56
N GLY A 325 -11.35 5.61 1.06
CA GLY A 325 -10.12 5.20 0.36
C GLY A 325 -10.03 3.69 0.12
N ALA A 326 -10.28 2.89 1.16
CA ALA A 326 -10.29 1.42 1.03
C ALA A 326 -11.39 0.94 0.06
N SER A 327 -12.58 1.56 0.13
CA SER A 327 -13.69 1.24 -0.76
C SER A 327 -13.40 1.65 -2.20
N ASP A 328 -12.84 2.84 -2.42
CA ASP A 328 -12.49 3.35 -3.74
C ASP A 328 -11.48 2.42 -4.44
N PHE A 329 -10.46 1.98 -3.70
CA PHE A 329 -9.47 1.04 -4.23
C PHE A 329 -10.11 -0.31 -4.58
N GLY A 330 -10.83 -0.92 -3.63
CA GLY A 330 -11.51 -2.20 -3.85
C GLY A 330 -12.49 -2.17 -5.02
N ASN A 331 -13.32 -1.13 -5.11
CA ASN A 331 -14.32 -0.96 -6.16
C ASN A 331 -13.69 -0.80 -7.54
N LYS A 332 -12.73 0.12 -7.69
CA LYS A 332 -12.08 0.40 -8.98
C LYS A 332 -11.19 -0.75 -9.44
N PHE A 333 -10.53 -1.45 -8.51
CA PHE A 333 -9.76 -2.66 -8.81
C PHE A 333 -10.65 -3.86 -9.16
N GLY A 334 -11.83 -3.95 -8.52
CA GLY A 334 -12.76 -5.09 -8.66
C GLY A 334 -12.50 -6.21 -7.66
N GLN A 335 -12.17 -5.86 -6.41
CA GLN A 335 -12.14 -6.78 -5.28
C GLN A 335 -13.31 -6.49 -4.35
N PRO A 336 -14.20 -7.46 -4.10
CA PRO A 336 -15.29 -7.29 -3.14
C PRO A 336 -14.73 -7.25 -1.72
N LEU A 337 -15.23 -6.32 -0.89
CA LEU A 337 -14.92 -6.24 0.53
C LEU A 337 -16.07 -6.85 1.33
N ILE A 338 -15.86 -8.06 1.86
CA ILE A 338 -16.96 -8.89 2.40
C ILE A 338 -16.87 -9.18 3.91
N CYS A 339 -15.79 -8.75 4.54
CA CYS A 339 -15.55 -8.89 5.98
C CYS A 339 -14.87 -7.62 6.51
N GLY A 340 -15.02 -7.33 7.80
CA GLY A 340 -14.37 -6.17 8.41
C GLY A 340 -14.75 -5.96 9.86
N SER A 341 -14.10 -5.00 10.50
CA SER A 341 -14.41 -4.62 11.88
C SER A 341 -14.12 -3.14 12.14
N LEU A 342 -14.76 -2.58 13.16
CA LEU A 342 -14.59 -1.20 13.61
C LEU A 342 -14.52 -1.20 15.13
N LEU A 343 -13.51 -0.54 15.68
CA LEU A 343 -13.38 -0.30 17.12
C LEU A 343 -13.13 1.18 17.39
N THR A 344 -13.96 1.79 18.23
CA THR A 344 -13.69 3.10 18.83
C THR A 344 -13.37 2.91 20.29
N PHE A 345 -12.24 3.44 20.76
CA PHE A 345 -11.80 3.21 22.14
C PHE A 345 -10.91 4.33 22.69
N GLU A 346 -11.26 4.78 23.89
CA GLU A 346 -10.43 5.62 24.73
C GLU A 346 -10.62 5.19 26.19
N HIS A 347 -9.54 5.17 26.97
CA HIS A 347 -9.59 4.87 28.40
C HIS A 347 -8.57 5.72 29.16
N ALA A 348 -8.95 6.22 30.33
CA ALA A 348 -8.08 7.01 31.18
C ALA A 348 -8.15 6.52 32.62
N GLU A 349 -7.06 5.93 33.10
CA GLU A 349 -6.96 5.37 34.45
C GLU A 349 -5.48 5.27 34.85
N ASN A 350 -5.19 5.23 36.16
CA ASN A 350 -3.82 5.09 36.68
C ASN A 350 -2.83 6.13 36.10
N TYR A 351 -3.30 7.36 35.87
CA TYR A 351 -2.55 8.45 35.22
C TYR A 351 -2.09 8.15 33.79
N LYS A 352 -2.61 7.09 33.17
CA LYS A 352 -2.38 6.71 31.77
C LYS A 352 -3.62 7.02 30.95
N LYS A 353 -3.40 7.25 29.66
CA LYS A 353 -4.46 7.47 28.68
C LYS A 353 -4.19 6.60 27.46
N PHE A 354 -5.09 5.67 27.21
CA PHE A 354 -5.08 4.75 26.08
C PHE A 354 -6.06 5.24 25.04
N ALA A 355 -5.61 5.37 23.80
CA ALA A 355 -6.39 5.86 22.68
C ALA A 355 -5.68 5.49 21.36
N TYR A 356 -6.40 5.56 20.24
CA TYR A 356 -5.84 5.36 18.91
C TYR A 356 -5.58 6.71 18.23
N ASP A 357 -4.64 7.48 18.77
CA ASP A 357 -4.18 8.74 18.14
C ASP A 357 -3.41 8.45 16.83
N LYS A 358 -2.63 7.36 16.82
CA LYS A 358 -2.19 6.66 15.61
C LYS A 358 -3.18 5.53 15.37
N VAL A 359 -3.92 5.59 14.28
CA VAL A 359 -5.03 4.67 14.02
C VAL A 359 -4.57 3.31 13.55
N ILE A 360 -5.42 2.30 13.71
CA ILE A 360 -5.25 1.03 13.00
C ILE A 360 -6.07 1.09 11.73
N MET A 361 -5.40 0.95 10.60
CA MET A 361 -6.02 0.65 9.31
C MET A 361 -5.41 -0.65 8.84
N LEU A 362 -6.19 -1.73 8.90
CA LEU A 362 -5.79 -3.04 8.40
C LEU A 362 -6.50 -3.31 7.08
N ALA A 363 -5.73 -3.73 6.07
CA ALA A 363 -6.24 -4.35 4.88
C ALA A 363 -5.84 -5.83 4.91
N GLY A 364 -6.76 -6.71 4.57
CA GLY A 364 -6.48 -8.14 4.44
C GLY A 364 -7.29 -8.75 3.32
N GLY A 365 -7.00 -10.00 3.00
CA GLY A 365 -7.71 -10.67 1.94
C GLY A 365 -7.33 -12.12 1.74
N VAL A 366 -8.22 -12.81 1.03
CA VAL A 366 -8.06 -14.20 0.64
C VAL A 366 -8.00 -14.34 -0.87
N GLY A 367 -7.24 -15.32 -1.33
CA GLY A 367 -7.04 -15.59 -2.74
C GLY A 367 -6.71 -17.05 -3.01
N PHE A 368 -6.30 -17.34 -4.23
CA PHE A 368 -5.85 -18.67 -4.61
C PHE A 368 -4.79 -18.61 -5.71
N ALA A 369 -3.99 -19.66 -5.81
CA ALA A 369 -3.11 -19.90 -6.94
C ALA A 369 -3.27 -21.32 -7.46
N THR A 370 -2.73 -21.59 -8.64
CA THR A 370 -2.53 -22.97 -9.08
C THR A 370 -1.42 -23.61 -8.22
N MET A 371 -1.57 -24.89 -7.87
CA MET A 371 -0.60 -25.60 -7.01
C MET A 371 0.82 -25.60 -7.59
N ARG A 372 0.96 -25.63 -8.93
CA ARG A 372 2.26 -25.57 -9.62
C ARG A 372 2.99 -24.24 -9.44
N ASP A 373 2.26 -23.17 -9.15
CA ASP A 373 2.76 -21.80 -9.05
C ASP A 373 2.91 -21.36 -7.59
N ALA A 374 2.69 -22.26 -6.62
CA ALA A 374 2.71 -21.96 -5.18
C ALA A 374 4.11 -21.62 -4.63
N LEU A 375 5.18 -21.92 -5.37
CA LEU A 375 6.56 -21.65 -5.00
C LEU A 375 7.26 -20.87 -6.12
N LYS A 376 8.03 -19.86 -5.72
CA LYS A 376 8.94 -19.13 -6.60
C LYS A 376 9.99 -20.07 -7.20
N GLY A 377 10.44 -19.77 -8.40
CA GLY A 377 11.63 -20.36 -9.00
C GLY A 377 12.91 -19.76 -8.41
N GLU A 378 14.04 -20.40 -8.68
CA GLU A 378 15.37 -19.87 -8.34
C GLU A 378 15.85 -18.99 -9.49
N ALA A 379 16.42 -17.82 -9.15
CA ALA A 379 16.97 -16.91 -10.14
C ALA A 379 18.23 -17.49 -10.78
N GLU A 380 18.36 -17.36 -12.09
CA GLU A 380 19.54 -17.75 -12.86
C GLU A 380 20.15 -16.52 -13.58
N PRO A 381 21.48 -16.47 -13.81
CA PRO A 381 22.10 -15.38 -14.55
C PRO A 381 21.54 -15.22 -15.98
N GLY A 382 21.33 -13.97 -16.40
CA GLY A 382 20.81 -13.63 -17.74
C GLY A 382 19.28 -13.61 -17.86
N GLU A 383 18.56 -13.82 -16.76
CA GLU A 383 17.13 -13.55 -16.67
C GLU A 383 16.88 -12.04 -16.65
N LYS A 384 15.75 -11.62 -17.23
CA LYS A 384 15.40 -10.21 -17.32
C LYS A 384 14.65 -9.77 -16.08
N VAL A 385 15.07 -8.62 -15.55
CA VAL A 385 14.39 -7.91 -14.47
C VAL A 385 13.36 -7.00 -15.12
N VAL A 386 12.08 -7.26 -14.82
CA VAL A 386 10.95 -6.53 -15.37
C VAL A 386 10.26 -5.74 -14.25
N VAL A 387 9.98 -4.47 -14.50
CA VAL A 387 9.07 -3.66 -13.68
C VAL A 387 7.80 -3.44 -14.48
N MET A 388 6.65 -3.69 -13.86
CA MET A 388 5.34 -3.48 -14.45
C MET A 388 4.50 -2.56 -13.58
N GLY A 389 3.82 -1.58 -14.17
CA GLY A 389 2.93 -0.66 -13.45
C GLY A 389 3.28 0.82 -13.59
N GLY A 390 3.00 1.60 -12.54
CA GLY A 390 3.07 3.06 -12.56
C GLY A 390 4.47 3.66 -12.56
N ASP A 391 4.57 4.94 -12.93
CA ASP A 391 5.83 5.68 -12.97
C ASP A 391 6.37 6.04 -11.57
N ASN A 392 7.64 6.43 -11.53
CA ASN A 392 8.31 6.98 -10.36
C ASN A 392 7.89 8.44 -10.13
N TYR A 393 7.36 8.70 -8.94
CA TYR A 393 7.05 10.02 -8.40
C TYR A 393 7.70 10.19 -7.01
N ARG A 394 7.76 11.44 -6.52
CA ARG A 394 8.24 11.73 -5.15
C ARG A 394 7.15 11.35 -4.12
N ILE A 395 6.96 10.06 -3.90
CA ILE A 395 5.93 9.50 -3.00
C ILE A 395 6.58 8.57 -1.99
N GLY A 396 6.17 8.66 -0.73
CA GLY A 396 6.55 7.71 0.32
C GLY A 396 8.04 7.65 0.61
N MET A 397 8.79 8.71 0.32
CA MET A 397 10.24 8.71 0.55
C MET A 397 10.55 8.48 2.03
N GLY A 398 11.14 7.32 2.32
CA GLY A 398 11.52 6.92 3.67
C GLY A 398 10.38 6.35 4.52
N GLY A 399 9.29 5.87 3.90
CA GLY A 399 8.12 5.34 4.61
C GLY A 399 8.45 4.23 5.61
N GLY A 400 9.40 3.34 5.29
CA GLY A 400 9.90 2.32 6.22
C GLY A 400 10.56 2.90 7.48
N ALA A 401 11.38 3.95 7.34
CA ALA A 401 12.02 4.62 8.47
C ALA A 401 11.03 5.49 9.28
N VAL A 402 10.15 6.24 8.61
CA VAL A 402 9.19 7.15 9.25
C VAL A 402 8.05 6.37 9.95
N SER A 403 7.62 5.22 9.41
CA SER A 403 6.62 4.37 10.08
C SER A 403 7.12 3.75 11.38
N SER A 404 8.45 3.66 11.54
CA SER A 404 9.16 3.07 12.68
C SER A 404 9.33 4.04 13.89
N VAL A 405 8.75 5.24 13.83
CA VAL A 405 8.86 6.27 14.89
C VAL A 405 7.50 6.72 15.45
N GLU A 406 7.54 7.46 16.56
CA GLU A 406 6.38 8.14 17.15
C GLU A 406 5.87 9.30 16.27
N THR A 407 4.54 9.48 16.23
CA THR A 407 3.87 10.57 15.50
C THR A 407 4.27 11.95 16.05
N GLY A 408 4.55 12.91 15.17
CA GLY A 408 4.85 14.30 15.54
C GLY A 408 6.31 14.58 15.95
N ARG A 409 7.23 13.63 15.76
CA ARG A 409 8.67 13.81 16.09
C ARG A 409 9.47 14.56 15.01
N TYR A 410 8.96 14.65 13.76
CA TYR A 410 9.67 15.21 12.61
C TYR A 410 9.07 16.54 12.11
N ALA A 411 9.86 17.31 11.35
CA ALA A 411 9.43 18.58 10.76
C ALA A 411 8.43 18.38 9.60
N ASN A 412 7.53 19.35 9.38
CA ASN A 412 6.45 19.32 8.36
C ASN A 412 6.87 18.87 6.95
N ALA A 413 8.13 19.07 6.53
CA ALA A 413 8.61 18.64 5.21
C ALA A 413 8.75 17.12 5.07
N ILE A 414 9.08 16.40 6.15
CA ILE A 414 9.17 14.93 6.18
C ILE A 414 7.76 14.31 6.20
N GLU A 415 6.79 14.99 6.81
CA GLU A 415 5.40 14.51 6.90
C GLU A 415 4.68 14.55 5.55
N LEU A 416 5.01 15.50 4.67
CA LEU A 416 4.48 15.53 3.30
C LEU A 416 4.95 14.34 2.45
N ASN A 417 6.11 13.76 2.75
CA ASN A 417 6.55 12.54 2.08
C ASN A 417 5.68 11.33 2.45
N ALA A 418 4.92 11.39 3.55
CA ALA A 418 4.00 10.33 3.96
C ALA A 418 2.67 10.36 3.21
N VAL A 419 2.38 11.42 2.45
CA VAL A 419 1.18 11.50 1.61
C VAL A 419 1.32 10.48 0.48
N GLN A 420 0.43 9.50 0.50
CA GLN A 420 0.37 8.42 -0.49
C GLN A 420 -0.46 8.83 -1.71
N ARG A 421 -0.40 8.03 -2.77
CA ARG A 421 -1.20 8.19 -3.99
C ARG A 421 -1.58 6.83 -4.53
N ALA A 422 -2.87 6.60 -4.71
CA ALA A 422 -3.38 5.36 -5.28
C ALA A 422 -3.87 5.54 -6.73
N ASN A 423 -3.61 4.56 -7.59
CA ASN A 423 -4.28 4.39 -8.88
C ASN A 423 -4.79 2.95 -9.08
N PRO A 424 -5.97 2.58 -8.53
CA PRO A 424 -6.46 1.20 -8.56
C PRO A 424 -6.65 0.63 -9.97
N GLU A 425 -6.90 1.49 -10.97
CA GLU A 425 -7.03 1.11 -12.38
C GLU A 425 -5.70 0.59 -12.96
N MET A 426 -4.59 1.27 -12.66
CA MET A 426 -3.25 0.82 -13.04
C MET A 426 -2.95 -0.55 -12.42
N GLN A 427 -3.25 -0.73 -11.13
CA GLN A 427 -3.06 -2.03 -10.48
C GLN A 427 -3.95 -3.12 -11.09
N LYS A 428 -5.15 -2.77 -11.56
CA LYS A 428 -6.03 -3.70 -12.26
C LYS A 428 -5.41 -4.17 -13.58
N ARG A 429 -4.80 -3.28 -14.36
CA ARG A 429 -4.09 -3.64 -15.60
C ARG A 429 -2.93 -4.59 -15.32
N VAL A 430 -2.09 -4.28 -14.34
CA VAL A 430 -0.99 -5.16 -13.91
C VAL A 430 -1.52 -6.52 -13.42
N SER A 431 -2.58 -6.51 -12.60
CA SER A 431 -3.22 -7.74 -12.12
C SER A 431 -3.79 -8.59 -13.25
N ASN A 432 -4.35 -7.99 -14.30
CA ASN A 432 -4.84 -8.73 -15.46
C ASN A 432 -3.71 -9.44 -16.21
N VAL A 433 -2.52 -8.83 -16.32
CA VAL A 433 -1.35 -9.49 -16.89
C VAL A 433 -0.93 -10.67 -16.03
N ILE A 434 -0.80 -10.49 -14.71
CA ILE A 434 -0.46 -11.57 -13.78
C ILE A 434 -1.48 -12.70 -13.85
N ARG A 435 -2.78 -12.37 -13.92
CA ARG A 435 -3.86 -13.34 -14.12
C ARG A 435 -3.70 -14.12 -15.42
N ALA A 436 -3.44 -13.42 -16.53
CA ALA A 436 -3.20 -14.06 -17.82
C ALA A 436 -2.03 -15.06 -17.76
N LEU A 437 -0.93 -14.70 -17.10
CA LEU A 437 0.22 -15.58 -16.92
C LEU A 437 -0.10 -16.77 -16.00
N ALA A 438 -0.84 -16.54 -14.91
CA ALA A 438 -1.27 -17.59 -13.98
C ALA A 438 -2.23 -18.60 -14.62
N GLU A 439 -3.14 -18.14 -15.48
CA GLU A 439 -4.16 -18.97 -16.14
C GLU A 439 -3.61 -19.77 -17.34
N SER A 440 -2.41 -19.41 -17.83
CA SER A 440 -1.74 -20.06 -18.95
C SER A 440 -1.36 -21.52 -18.64
N ASN A 441 -1.01 -22.31 -19.66
CA ASN A 441 -0.56 -23.69 -19.45
C ASN A 441 0.83 -23.74 -18.80
N GLU A 442 1.69 -22.79 -19.17
CA GLU A 442 3.01 -22.58 -18.57
C GLU A 442 3.09 -21.12 -18.11
N ASN A 443 3.41 -20.90 -16.84
CA ASN A 443 3.62 -19.57 -16.28
C ASN A 443 5.09 -19.16 -16.51
N PRO A 444 5.38 -18.10 -17.30
CA PRO A 444 6.74 -17.67 -17.60
C PRO A 444 7.44 -16.93 -16.45
N ILE A 445 6.72 -16.59 -15.38
CA ILE A 445 7.30 -15.93 -14.21
C ILE A 445 8.21 -16.92 -13.46
N ILE A 446 9.47 -16.54 -13.25
CA ILE A 446 10.39 -17.27 -12.37
C ILE A 446 10.14 -16.83 -10.93
N SER A 447 10.19 -15.53 -10.68
CA SER A 447 9.93 -14.91 -9.39
C SER A 447 9.19 -13.59 -9.58
N ILE A 448 8.36 -13.21 -8.61
CA ILE A 448 7.59 -11.97 -8.61
C ILE A 448 7.59 -11.37 -7.20
N HIS A 449 7.62 -10.06 -7.11
CA HIS A 449 7.58 -9.33 -5.84
C HIS A 449 6.82 -8.01 -5.99
N ASP A 450 6.09 -7.59 -4.96
CA ASP A 450 5.46 -6.28 -4.94
C ASP A 450 6.48 -5.16 -4.69
N HIS A 451 6.16 -3.95 -5.14
CA HIS A 451 6.85 -2.76 -4.65
C HIS A 451 6.04 -2.15 -3.51
N GLY A 452 6.64 -2.18 -2.31
CA GLY A 452 6.12 -1.57 -1.09
C GLY A 452 7.16 -0.64 -0.46
N ALA A 453 7.42 -0.84 0.84
CA ALA A 453 8.40 -0.06 1.59
C ALA A 453 9.81 -0.18 0.97
N GLY A 454 10.51 0.95 0.82
CA GLY A 454 11.82 1.01 0.18
C GLY A 454 11.82 0.91 -1.35
N GLY A 455 10.66 0.78 -2.00
CA GLY A 455 10.53 0.95 -3.45
C GLY A 455 11.31 -0.09 -4.29
N HIS A 456 11.99 0.39 -5.34
CA HIS A 456 12.80 -0.47 -6.21
C HIS A 456 13.93 -1.16 -5.45
N LEU A 457 14.47 -0.54 -4.40
CA LEU A 457 15.57 -1.11 -3.64
C LEU A 457 15.19 -2.42 -2.97
N ASN A 458 14.07 -2.43 -2.25
CA ASN A 458 13.63 -3.64 -1.58
C ASN A 458 13.17 -4.68 -2.61
N ALA A 459 12.21 -4.31 -3.46
CA ALA A 459 11.60 -5.24 -4.40
C ALA A 459 12.59 -5.90 -5.36
N LEU A 460 13.52 -5.12 -5.95
CA LEU A 460 14.45 -5.66 -6.93
C LEU A 460 15.63 -6.40 -6.27
N SER A 461 16.06 -5.98 -5.07
CA SER A 461 17.12 -6.71 -4.36
C SER A 461 16.65 -8.11 -3.93
N GLU A 462 15.40 -8.26 -3.52
CA GLU A 462 14.82 -9.58 -3.20
C GLU A 462 14.74 -10.50 -4.42
N LEU A 463 14.44 -9.95 -5.61
CA LEU A 463 14.41 -10.75 -6.84
C LEU A 463 15.80 -11.26 -7.23
N VAL A 464 16.85 -10.45 -7.02
CA VAL A 464 18.21 -10.76 -7.49
C VAL A 464 19.14 -11.25 -6.38
N GLU A 465 18.61 -11.57 -5.19
CA GLU A 465 19.43 -11.93 -4.01
C GLU A 465 20.39 -13.08 -4.28
N ALA A 466 19.94 -14.12 -4.98
CA ALA A 466 20.73 -15.31 -5.25
C ALA A 466 21.85 -15.09 -6.29
N THR A 467 21.78 -14.05 -7.12
CA THR A 467 22.60 -13.90 -8.33
C THR A 467 23.40 -12.59 -8.37
N GLY A 468 22.84 -11.52 -7.80
CA GLY A 468 23.15 -10.15 -8.20
C GLY A 468 22.33 -9.72 -9.42
N GLY A 469 22.33 -8.42 -9.70
CA GLY A 469 21.60 -7.84 -10.82
C GLY A 469 22.08 -6.45 -11.17
N LYS A 470 22.01 -6.14 -12.46
CA LYS A 470 22.30 -4.80 -13.00
C LYS A 470 21.02 -4.17 -13.53
N ILE A 471 20.65 -3.03 -12.93
CA ILE A 471 19.50 -2.22 -13.30
C ILE A 471 19.97 -1.00 -14.09
N ASP A 472 19.43 -0.82 -15.29
CA ASP A 472 19.58 0.38 -16.11
C ASP A 472 18.54 1.42 -15.69
N MET A 473 19.00 2.52 -15.10
CA MET A 473 18.12 3.58 -14.63
C MET A 473 17.42 4.34 -15.76
N ALA A 474 17.95 4.29 -16.99
CA ALA A 474 17.32 4.94 -18.14
C ALA A 474 16.05 4.22 -18.59
N GLU A 475 15.89 2.94 -18.24
CA GLU A 475 14.72 2.12 -18.56
C GLU A 475 13.66 2.15 -17.45
N LEU A 476 13.95 2.78 -16.30
CA LEU A 476 12.95 2.99 -15.24
C LEU A 476 11.94 4.06 -15.65
N PRO A 477 10.64 3.87 -15.37
CA PRO A 477 9.62 4.85 -15.74
C PRO A 477 9.66 6.07 -14.84
N VAL A 478 10.08 7.24 -15.32
CA VAL A 478 10.18 8.47 -14.50
C VAL A 478 9.05 9.42 -14.84
N GLY A 479 8.08 9.55 -13.92
CA GLY A 479 6.91 10.44 -14.07
C GLY A 479 7.18 11.86 -13.55
N ASP A 480 8.01 11.99 -12.52
CA ASP A 480 8.53 13.28 -12.05
C ASP A 480 9.98 13.47 -12.53
N PRO A 481 10.25 14.37 -13.50
CA PRO A 481 11.59 14.58 -14.03
C PRO A 481 12.54 15.30 -13.05
N THR A 482 12.06 15.70 -11.86
CA THR A 482 12.87 16.36 -10.83
C THR A 482 13.45 15.40 -9.80
N LEU A 483 13.21 14.10 -9.95
CA LEU A 483 13.73 13.09 -9.03
C LEU A 483 15.24 12.94 -9.18
N SER A 484 15.93 13.00 -8.04
CA SER A 484 17.33 12.60 -7.90
C SER A 484 17.48 11.07 -8.04
N ALA A 485 18.73 10.60 -8.20
CA ALA A 485 19.01 9.17 -8.26
C ALA A 485 18.50 8.42 -7.02
N LYS A 486 18.73 8.99 -5.83
CA LYS A 486 18.22 8.50 -4.52
C LYS A 486 16.70 8.34 -4.53
N GLU A 487 15.99 9.33 -5.07
CA GLU A 487 14.53 9.33 -5.13
C GLU A 487 14.00 8.33 -6.16
N ILE A 488 14.65 8.18 -7.32
CA ILE A 488 14.26 7.17 -8.33
C ILE A 488 14.36 5.76 -7.75
N VAL A 489 15.46 5.43 -7.06
CA VAL A 489 15.61 4.06 -6.50
C VAL A 489 14.75 3.83 -5.26
N GLY A 490 14.52 4.88 -4.45
CA GLY A 490 13.95 4.76 -3.11
C GLY A 490 12.49 5.18 -2.95
N ASN A 491 11.81 5.67 -3.99
CA ASN A 491 10.41 6.07 -3.87
C ASN A 491 9.47 4.86 -3.73
N GLU A 492 8.40 5.07 -2.98
CA GLU A 492 7.35 4.09 -2.72
C GLU A 492 6.12 4.36 -3.60
N SER A 493 6.33 4.77 -4.86
CA SER A 493 5.25 4.87 -5.85
C SER A 493 4.52 3.53 -5.95
N GLN A 494 3.20 3.61 -6.08
CA GLN A 494 2.29 2.47 -5.94
C GLN A 494 2.08 1.73 -7.27
N GLU A 495 1.29 0.65 -7.21
CA GLU A 495 0.87 -0.15 -8.37
C GLU A 495 1.99 -0.78 -9.19
N ARG A 496 3.17 -1.03 -8.60
CA ARG A 496 4.32 -1.65 -9.25
C ARG A 496 4.56 -3.08 -8.78
N MET A 497 4.91 -3.96 -9.73
CA MET A 497 5.36 -5.34 -9.50
C MET A 497 6.70 -5.55 -10.19
N GLY A 498 7.63 -6.20 -9.51
CA GLY A 498 8.89 -6.67 -10.07
C GLY A 498 8.80 -8.14 -10.44
N MET A 499 9.37 -8.55 -11.57
CA MET A 499 9.35 -9.94 -12.03
C MET A 499 10.71 -10.35 -12.63
N LEU A 500 11.08 -11.61 -12.44
CA LEU A 500 12.12 -12.28 -13.22
C LEU A 500 11.48 -13.12 -14.31
N ILE A 501 11.92 -12.89 -15.55
CA ILE A 501 11.40 -13.56 -16.74
C ILE A 501 12.57 -13.95 -17.63
N ALA A 502 12.58 -15.19 -18.12
CA ALA A 502 13.58 -15.64 -19.09
C ALA A 502 13.44 -14.85 -20.41
N GLU A 503 14.57 -14.46 -21.02
CA GLU A 503 14.61 -13.66 -22.25
C GLU A 503 13.67 -14.17 -23.35
N LYS A 504 13.64 -15.50 -23.57
CA LYS A 504 12.78 -16.15 -24.58
C LYS A 504 11.27 -15.87 -24.41
N ASN A 505 10.83 -15.49 -23.21
CA ASN A 505 9.42 -15.25 -22.89
C ASN A 505 9.05 -13.76 -22.92
N ILE A 506 10.02 -12.84 -23.03
CA ILE A 506 9.78 -11.40 -22.91
C ILE A 506 8.79 -10.89 -23.96
N ASP A 507 8.96 -11.29 -25.22
CA ASP A 507 8.05 -10.85 -26.29
C ASP A 507 6.62 -11.37 -26.11
N HIS A 508 6.46 -12.56 -25.52
CA HIS A 508 5.14 -13.09 -25.21
C HIS A 508 4.45 -12.29 -24.10
N VAL A 509 5.18 -12.03 -23.00
CA VAL A 509 4.67 -11.26 -21.88
C VAL A 509 4.36 -9.82 -22.30
N ARG A 510 5.21 -9.21 -23.16
CA ARG A 510 4.98 -7.86 -23.70
C ARG A 510 3.66 -7.78 -24.49
N ARG A 511 3.35 -8.76 -25.33
CA ARG A 511 2.06 -8.78 -26.06
C ARG A 511 0.85 -8.83 -25.13
N ILE A 512 0.94 -9.59 -24.03
CA ILE A 512 -0.11 -9.63 -23.01
C ILE A 512 -0.22 -8.28 -22.31
N ALA A 513 0.91 -7.69 -21.92
CA ALA A 513 0.97 -6.38 -21.28
C ALA A 513 0.36 -5.29 -22.17
N GLU A 514 0.71 -5.22 -23.45
CA GLU A 514 0.14 -4.29 -24.43
C GLU A 514 -1.38 -4.50 -24.61
N ARG A 515 -1.84 -5.76 -24.66
CA ARG A 515 -3.27 -6.09 -24.74
C ARG A 515 -4.05 -5.62 -23.51
N GLU A 516 -3.48 -5.77 -22.33
CA GLU A 516 -4.04 -5.28 -21.06
C GLU A 516 -3.72 -3.79 -20.80
N ARG A 517 -2.92 -3.18 -21.67
CA ARG A 517 -2.37 -1.82 -21.55
C ARG A 517 -1.56 -1.64 -20.27
N ALA A 518 -1.03 -2.68 -19.66
CA ALA A 518 -0.14 -2.54 -18.50
C ALA A 518 1.26 -2.08 -18.96
N PRO A 519 1.79 -0.96 -18.46
CA PRO A 519 3.15 -0.55 -18.77
C PRO A 519 4.16 -1.60 -18.28
N MET A 520 5.08 -2.00 -19.14
CA MET A 520 6.09 -3.03 -18.88
C MET A 520 7.46 -2.52 -19.30
N TYR A 521 8.41 -2.55 -18.37
CA TYR A 521 9.77 -2.06 -18.54
C TYR A 521 10.74 -3.19 -18.26
N VAL A 522 11.62 -3.50 -19.22
CA VAL A 522 12.75 -4.42 -18.99
C VAL A 522 13.90 -3.57 -18.47
N VAL A 523 14.05 -3.52 -17.16
CA VAL A 523 14.91 -2.53 -16.48
C VAL A 523 16.31 -3.06 -16.22
N GLY A 524 16.57 -4.35 -16.46
CA GLY A 524 17.86 -4.94 -16.14
C GLY A 524 17.91 -6.44 -16.37
N GLU A 525 18.97 -7.04 -15.84
CA GLU A 525 19.19 -8.48 -15.88
C GLU A 525 19.92 -9.00 -14.63
N THR A 526 19.68 -10.26 -14.28
CA THR A 526 20.41 -10.99 -13.24
C THR A 526 21.84 -11.27 -13.69
N THR A 527 22.79 -11.18 -12.77
CA THR A 527 24.22 -11.38 -13.01
C THR A 527 24.72 -12.66 -12.33
N ASP A 528 26.03 -12.92 -12.33
CA ASP A 528 26.66 -14.06 -11.63
C ASP A 528 27.79 -13.58 -10.70
N ASP A 529 27.72 -12.31 -10.30
CA ASP A 529 28.77 -11.65 -9.51
C ASP A 529 28.30 -11.23 -8.11
N HIS A 530 27.04 -11.54 -7.75
CA HIS A 530 26.41 -11.16 -6.48
C HIS A 530 26.50 -9.66 -6.18
N ARG A 531 26.56 -8.82 -7.22
CA ARG A 531 26.52 -7.36 -7.09
C ARG A 531 25.15 -6.82 -7.46
N PHE A 532 24.69 -5.83 -6.70
CA PHE A 532 23.50 -5.07 -7.03
C PHE A 532 23.92 -3.69 -7.51
N VAL A 533 23.62 -3.41 -8.77
CA VAL A 533 24.06 -2.19 -9.44
C VAL A 533 22.87 -1.47 -10.02
N PHE A 534 22.75 -0.18 -9.72
CA PHE A 534 21.96 0.76 -10.51
C PHE A 534 22.94 1.62 -11.30
N GLU A 535 22.82 1.64 -12.62
CA GLU A 535 23.71 2.37 -13.51
C GLU A 535 22.91 3.41 -14.32
N GLN A 536 23.41 4.65 -14.33
CA GLN A 536 22.89 5.71 -15.18
C GLN A 536 23.49 5.62 -16.59
N LYS A 537 22.85 6.31 -17.54
CA LYS A 537 23.28 6.35 -18.95
C LYS A 537 24.72 6.84 -19.16
N ASP A 538 25.22 7.68 -18.26
CA ASP A 538 26.60 8.19 -18.28
C ASP A 538 27.62 7.25 -17.61
N GLY A 539 27.16 6.09 -17.14
CA GLY A 539 27.96 5.07 -16.44
C GLY A 539 28.13 5.34 -14.94
N VAL A 540 27.56 6.42 -14.39
CA VAL A 540 27.60 6.69 -12.95
C VAL A 540 26.68 5.70 -12.23
N ARG A 541 27.18 5.13 -11.13
CA ARG A 541 26.45 4.13 -10.34
C ARG A 541 26.04 4.70 -8.99
N PRO A 542 24.78 5.15 -8.82
CA PRO A 542 24.30 5.54 -7.50
C PRO A 542 24.31 4.37 -6.53
N ILE A 543 24.22 3.12 -6.99
CA ILE A 543 24.36 1.94 -6.13
C ILE A 543 25.31 0.97 -6.81
N ASP A 544 26.34 0.54 -6.09
CA ASP A 544 27.28 -0.49 -6.53
C ASP A 544 27.83 -1.26 -5.32
N LEU A 545 27.00 -2.15 -4.79
CA LEU A 545 27.26 -2.94 -3.58
C LEU A 545 27.20 -4.43 -3.87
N ASN A 546 27.93 -5.25 -3.11
CA ASN A 546 27.62 -6.69 -3.06
C ASN A 546 26.29 -6.87 -2.31
N MET A 547 25.53 -7.93 -2.65
CA MET A 547 24.27 -8.25 -1.97
C MET A 547 24.44 -8.32 -0.44
N GLU A 548 25.49 -8.99 0.03
CA GLU A 548 25.79 -9.10 1.46
C GLU A 548 26.05 -7.74 2.14
N ASP A 549 26.65 -6.79 1.42
CA ASP A 549 27.00 -5.49 1.96
C ASP A 549 25.73 -4.63 2.19
N MET A 550 24.71 -4.78 1.34
CA MET A 550 23.41 -4.08 1.43
C MET A 550 22.56 -4.58 2.60
N PHE A 551 22.55 -5.89 2.81
CA PHE A 551 21.76 -6.53 3.87
C PHE A 551 22.38 -6.42 5.26
N GLY A 552 23.70 -6.23 5.33
CA GLY A 552 24.43 -6.12 6.58
C GLY A 552 24.33 -7.36 7.48
N LYS A 553 25.10 -7.34 8.57
CA LYS A 553 24.94 -8.25 9.70
C LYS A 553 24.78 -7.41 10.95
N ALA A 554 23.64 -6.72 11.06
CA ALA A 554 23.33 -5.97 12.27
C ALA A 554 23.31 -6.93 13.48
N PRO A 555 23.85 -6.53 14.64
CA PRO A 555 23.75 -7.32 15.86
C PRO A 555 22.30 -7.64 16.20
N ARG A 556 22.06 -8.77 16.87
CA ARG A 556 20.71 -9.11 17.33
C ARG A 556 20.24 -8.07 18.33
N THR A 557 19.05 -7.51 18.08
CA THR A 557 18.37 -6.63 19.03
C THR A 557 18.12 -7.37 20.35
N VAL A 558 18.51 -6.75 21.47
CA VAL A 558 18.25 -7.27 22.82
C VAL A 558 17.28 -6.33 23.50
N MET A 559 16.08 -6.83 23.79
CA MET A 559 15.06 -6.11 24.55
C MET A 559 15.14 -6.53 26.02
N ARG A 560 15.33 -5.55 26.91
CA ARG A 560 15.30 -5.73 28.35
C ARG A 560 14.05 -5.05 28.87
N ASP A 561 13.18 -5.82 29.51
CA ASP A 561 11.89 -5.34 30.01
C ASP A 561 11.59 -5.94 31.39
N GLU A 562 10.57 -5.41 32.05
CA GLU A 562 10.08 -5.87 33.35
C GLU A 562 8.56 -6.07 33.31
N THR A 563 8.08 -7.06 34.05
CA THR A 563 6.65 -7.30 34.17
C THR A 563 6.00 -6.18 35.00
N VAL A 564 5.01 -5.53 34.41
CA VAL A 564 4.20 -4.51 35.09
C VAL A 564 2.83 -5.09 35.40
N GLU A 565 2.51 -5.25 36.68
CA GLU A 565 1.15 -5.60 37.12
C GLU A 565 0.32 -4.32 37.27
N GLU A 566 -0.67 -4.16 36.40
CA GLU A 566 -1.65 -3.08 36.50
C GLU A 566 -2.99 -3.63 36.97
N LYS A 567 -3.67 -2.85 37.82
CA LYS A 567 -5.03 -3.15 38.27
C LYS A 567 -5.93 -2.02 37.83
N TYR A 568 -7.08 -2.41 37.27
CA TYR A 568 -8.13 -1.52 36.84
C TYR A 568 -9.30 -1.63 37.83
N GLU A 569 -10.03 -0.55 38.02
CA GLU A 569 -11.21 -0.52 38.88
C GLU A 569 -12.34 -1.40 38.31
N ASP A 570 -13.03 -2.12 39.20
CA ASP A 570 -14.20 -2.89 38.82
C ASP A 570 -15.32 -1.98 38.32
N VAL A 571 -16.04 -2.41 37.30
CA VAL A 571 -17.17 -1.65 36.76
C VAL A 571 -18.26 -1.48 37.82
N THR A 572 -18.66 -0.22 38.08
CA THR A 572 -19.81 0.10 38.92
C THR A 572 -21.03 0.31 38.04
N TYR A 573 -22.10 -0.43 38.30
CA TYR A 573 -23.35 -0.31 37.55
C TYR A 573 -24.57 -0.47 38.48
N ASN A 574 -25.71 0.02 38.01
CA ASN A 574 -26.99 -0.13 38.68
C ASN A 574 -27.96 -0.89 37.78
N ALA A 575 -28.45 -2.05 38.25
CA ALA A 575 -29.34 -2.90 37.47
C ALA A 575 -30.64 -2.18 37.04
N ALA A 576 -31.06 -1.12 37.75
CA ALA A 576 -32.22 -0.31 37.36
C ALA A 576 -32.01 0.46 36.05
N ASP A 577 -30.75 0.72 35.65
CA ASP A 577 -30.39 1.55 34.50
C ASP A 577 -30.10 0.71 33.24
N ILE A 578 -30.45 -0.58 33.24
CA ILE A 578 -30.17 -1.51 32.13
C ILE A 578 -30.67 -1.00 30.76
N HIS A 579 -31.83 -0.33 30.73
CA HIS A 579 -32.35 0.25 29.50
C HIS A 579 -31.44 1.34 28.94
N GLN A 580 -30.95 2.22 29.81
CA GLN A 580 -29.97 3.25 29.44
C GLN A 580 -28.66 2.62 28.98
N TYR A 581 -28.13 1.64 29.71
CA TYR A 581 -26.87 0.98 29.31
C TYR A 581 -26.98 0.27 27.96
N VAL A 582 -28.09 -0.42 27.69
CA VAL A 582 -28.32 -1.04 26.38
C VAL A 582 -28.40 0.02 25.28
N GLU A 583 -29.09 1.13 25.51
CA GLU A 583 -29.16 2.23 24.55
C GLU A 583 -27.77 2.84 24.27
N GLN A 584 -26.96 3.07 25.30
CA GLN A 584 -25.58 3.55 25.17
C GLN A 584 -24.70 2.56 24.41
N VAL A 585 -24.76 1.27 24.73
CA VAL A 585 -23.99 0.21 24.04
C VAL A 585 -24.36 0.16 22.56
N LEU A 586 -25.63 0.29 22.20
CA LEU A 586 -26.08 0.29 20.80
C LEU A 586 -25.68 1.55 20.03
N GLN A 587 -25.29 2.63 20.71
CA GLN A 587 -24.78 3.86 20.10
C GLN A 587 -23.26 3.83 19.86
N LEU A 588 -22.50 2.93 20.51
CA LEU A 588 -21.07 2.79 20.27
C LEU A 588 -20.80 2.38 18.82
N GLU A 589 -19.88 3.04 18.12
CA GLU A 589 -19.59 2.71 16.72
C GLU A 589 -19.14 1.26 16.55
N ALA A 590 -18.45 0.69 17.55
CA ALA A 590 -18.04 -0.71 17.57
C ALA A 590 -19.21 -1.70 17.54
N VAL A 591 -20.38 -1.34 18.08
CA VAL A 591 -21.57 -2.20 18.20
C VAL A 591 -22.67 -1.80 17.21
N ALA A 592 -22.85 -0.50 16.97
CA ALA A 592 -23.89 0.06 16.12
C ALA A 592 -23.86 -0.50 14.68
N CYS A 593 -24.95 -0.29 13.95
CA CYS A 593 -25.09 -0.76 12.57
C CYS A 593 -23.96 -0.24 11.66
N LYS A 594 -23.34 -1.15 10.89
CA LYS A 594 -22.22 -0.84 9.98
C LYS A 594 -22.67 -0.51 8.54
N ASP A 595 -23.95 -0.18 8.35
CA ASP A 595 -24.54 -0.01 7.02
C ASP A 595 -23.83 1.07 6.18
N TRP A 596 -23.35 2.12 6.83
CA TRP A 596 -22.59 3.20 6.19
C TRP A 596 -21.22 2.73 5.66
N LEU A 597 -20.60 1.70 6.26
CA LEU A 597 -19.37 1.06 5.74
C LEU A 597 -19.69 0.05 4.66
N THR A 598 -20.75 -0.74 4.82
CA THR A 598 -21.07 -1.82 3.89
C THR A 598 -21.65 -1.30 2.58
N ASN A 599 -22.42 -0.22 2.57
CA ASN A 599 -23.09 0.26 1.34
C ASN A 599 -22.18 0.97 0.34
N LYS A 600 -20.97 1.38 0.73
CA LYS A 600 -20.01 2.02 -0.18
C LYS A 600 -19.04 1.03 -0.86
N VAL A 601 -19.00 -0.22 -0.42
CA VAL A 601 -18.12 -1.26 -0.98
C VAL A 601 -18.86 -2.16 -1.95
N ASP A 602 -18.16 -2.59 -2.99
CA ASP A 602 -18.61 -3.69 -3.84
C ASP A 602 -18.60 -5.00 -3.03
N ARG A 603 -19.69 -5.77 -3.17
CA ARG A 603 -19.92 -7.05 -2.45
C ARG A 603 -20.40 -8.15 -3.39
N SER A 604 -20.20 -8.00 -4.70
CA SER A 604 -20.75 -8.91 -5.71
C SER A 604 -19.84 -9.13 -6.93
N VAL A 605 -18.91 -8.22 -7.21
CA VAL A 605 -17.90 -8.37 -8.25
C VAL A 605 -17.17 -9.70 -8.10
N THR A 606 -16.80 -10.29 -9.24
CA THR A 606 -16.41 -11.71 -9.48
C THR A 606 -17.58 -12.68 -9.72
N GLY A 607 -18.77 -12.42 -9.16
CA GLY A 607 -19.88 -13.38 -9.18
C GLY A 607 -19.67 -14.61 -8.29
N LYS A 608 -18.64 -14.59 -7.43
CA LYS A 608 -18.25 -15.71 -6.54
C LYS A 608 -18.56 -15.45 -5.06
N VAL A 609 -19.11 -14.29 -4.71
CA VAL A 609 -19.47 -13.99 -3.31
C VAL A 609 -20.67 -14.82 -2.88
N ALA A 610 -20.46 -15.75 -1.94
CA ALA A 610 -21.50 -16.62 -1.39
C ALA A 610 -22.09 -16.08 -0.09
N ARG A 611 -21.29 -15.35 0.70
CA ARG A 611 -21.72 -14.64 1.91
C ARG A 611 -20.97 -13.32 2.03
N GLN A 612 -21.73 -12.26 2.25
CA GLN A 612 -21.27 -10.90 2.53
C GLN A 612 -21.95 -10.39 3.81
N GLN A 613 -21.59 -9.19 4.25
CA GLN A 613 -21.97 -8.62 5.54
C GLN A 613 -23.50 -8.57 5.75
N CYS A 614 -24.27 -8.17 4.73
CA CYS A 614 -25.71 -7.98 4.79
C CYS A 614 -26.48 -9.32 4.69
N GLN A 615 -27.42 -9.57 5.61
CA GLN A 615 -28.23 -10.79 5.66
C GLN A 615 -29.74 -10.51 5.67
N GLY A 616 -30.52 -11.48 5.20
CA GLY A 616 -31.99 -11.45 5.22
C GLY A 616 -32.63 -10.53 4.18
N GLU A 617 -33.96 -10.55 4.10
CA GLU A 617 -34.75 -9.80 3.10
C GLU A 617 -34.55 -8.28 3.19
N ILE A 618 -34.20 -7.79 4.37
CA ILE A 618 -33.94 -6.36 4.64
C ILE A 618 -32.45 -6.01 4.67
N GLN A 619 -31.56 -6.97 4.36
CA GLN A 619 -30.13 -6.74 4.13
C GLN A 619 -29.36 -6.09 5.31
N LEU A 620 -29.60 -6.52 6.55
CA LEU A 620 -28.89 -5.99 7.73
C LEU A 620 -27.45 -6.50 7.80
N PRO A 621 -26.43 -5.65 8.08
CA PRO A 621 -25.02 -6.04 8.13
C PRO A 621 -24.67 -6.83 9.41
N LEU A 622 -25.10 -8.09 9.46
CA LEU A 622 -25.04 -8.97 10.64
C LEU A 622 -24.19 -10.24 10.43
N SER A 623 -23.54 -10.40 9.27
CA SER A 623 -22.74 -11.60 9.01
C SER A 623 -21.44 -11.61 9.78
N ASP A 624 -21.21 -12.69 10.52
CA ASP A 624 -19.98 -12.91 11.30
C ASP A 624 -18.76 -13.21 10.41
N CYS A 625 -18.98 -13.77 9.22
CA CYS A 625 -17.93 -14.09 8.25
C CYS A 625 -18.28 -13.70 6.82
N GLY A 626 -17.24 -13.60 5.99
CA GLY A 626 -17.34 -13.52 4.53
C GLY A 626 -17.01 -14.86 3.89
N VAL A 627 -17.73 -15.23 2.82
CA VAL A 627 -17.49 -16.50 2.09
C VAL A 627 -17.50 -16.27 0.59
N VAL A 628 -16.50 -16.82 -0.09
CA VAL A 628 -16.38 -16.82 -1.56
C VAL A 628 -16.27 -18.23 -2.11
N ALA A 629 -16.89 -18.50 -3.25
CA ALA A 629 -16.64 -19.68 -4.05
C ALA A 629 -15.31 -19.56 -4.81
N LEU A 630 -14.67 -20.68 -5.12
CA LEU A 630 -13.43 -20.70 -5.90
C LEU A 630 -13.69 -20.74 -7.42
N ASP A 631 -14.81 -21.32 -7.84
CA ASP A 631 -15.26 -21.42 -9.23
C ASP A 631 -16.76 -21.11 -9.35
N TYR A 632 -17.30 -21.15 -10.58
CA TYR A 632 -18.68 -20.74 -10.85
C TYR A 632 -19.73 -21.83 -10.67
N ARG A 633 -19.32 -23.11 -10.73
CA ARG A 633 -20.23 -24.27 -10.71
C ARG A 633 -19.98 -25.24 -9.56
N GLY A 634 -18.83 -25.14 -8.91
CA GLY A 634 -18.45 -25.97 -7.79
C GLY A 634 -19.08 -25.50 -6.48
N LYS A 635 -18.68 -26.19 -5.41
CA LYS A 635 -19.17 -25.97 -4.03
C LYS A 635 -18.05 -25.64 -3.05
N ALA A 636 -16.83 -25.55 -3.56
CA ALA A 636 -15.65 -25.23 -2.77
C ALA A 636 -15.51 -23.71 -2.64
N GLY A 637 -15.01 -23.26 -1.49
CA GLY A 637 -14.88 -21.85 -1.19
C GLY A 637 -13.88 -21.57 -0.07
N ILE A 638 -13.70 -20.29 0.20
CA ILE A 638 -12.90 -19.76 1.31
C ILE A 638 -13.83 -18.97 2.23
N ALA A 639 -13.78 -19.26 3.52
CA ALA A 639 -14.40 -18.44 4.56
C ALA A 639 -13.33 -17.60 5.25
N THR A 640 -13.67 -16.36 5.62
CA THR A 640 -12.79 -15.44 6.34
C THR A 640 -13.55 -14.72 7.45
N SER A 641 -12.88 -14.53 8.58
CA SER A 641 -13.40 -13.85 9.78
C SER A 641 -12.26 -13.08 10.46
N ILE A 642 -12.62 -12.24 11.42
CA ILE A 642 -11.68 -11.44 12.22
C ILE A 642 -12.01 -11.62 13.69
N GLY A 643 -11.01 -11.49 14.55
CA GLY A 643 -11.18 -11.25 15.98
C GLY A 643 -10.06 -10.37 16.52
N HIS A 644 -10.40 -9.48 17.45
CA HIS A 644 -9.45 -8.63 18.17
C HIS A 644 -10.03 -8.25 19.55
N ALA A 645 -9.19 -8.30 20.58
CA ALA A 645 -9.61 -8.00 21.95
C ALA A 645 -8.60 -7.09 22.68
N PRO A 646 -8.29 -5.89 22.15
CA PRO A 646 -7.30 -4.99 22.76
C PRO A 646 -7.70 -4.50 24.15
N GLN A 647 -9.00 -4.34 24.43
CA GLN A 647 -9.47 -3.93 25.76
C GLN A 647 -9.19 -5.01 26.81
N ALA A 648 -9.40 -6.28 26.48
CA ALA A 648 -9.04 -7.38 27.36
C ALA A 648 -7.52 -7.50 27.53
N ALA A 649 -6.76 -7.24 26.47
CA ALA A 649 -5.30 -7.25 26.50
C ALA A 649 -4.69 -6.17 27.42
N MET A 650 -5.42 -5.08 27.69
CA MET A 650 -4.98 -4.08 28.69
C MET A 650 -4.99 -4.63 30.12
N ILE A 651 -5.91 -5.56 30.43
CA ILE A 651 -6.02 -6.19 31.75
C ILE A 651 -5.11 -7.42 31.82
N ASP A 652 -5.17 -8.27 30.80
CA ASP A 652 -4.35 -9.48 30.67
C ASP A 652 -3.99 -9.70 29.19
N PRO A 653 -2.74 -9.43 28.78
CA PRO A 653 -2.29 -9.59 27.40
C PRO A 653 -2.45 -11.02 26.85
N ALA A 654 -2.30 -12.04 27.71
CA ALA A 654 -2.45 -13.44 27.31
C ALA A 654 -3.93 -13.77 27.07
N ALA A 655 -4.82 -13.34 27.96
CA ALA A 655 -6.26 -13.50 27.79
C ALA A 655 -6.77 -12.74 26.55
N GLY A 656 -6.29 -11.51 26.31
CA GLY A 656 -6.62 -10.75 25.10
C GLY A 656 -6.20 -11.47 23.80
N SER A 657 -5.04 -12.12 23.81
CA SER A 657 -4.58 -12.93 22.67
C SER A 657 -5.49 -14.16 22.44
N VAL A 658 -5.87 -14.87 23.52
CA VAL A 658 -6.80 -16.01 23.44
C VAL A 658 -8.17 -15.57 22.93
N LEU A 659 -8.71 -14.45 23.43
CA LEU A 659 -10.00 -13.92 23.01
C LEU A 659 -10.00 -13.50 21.55
N SER A 660 -8.91 -12.89 21.06
CA SER A 660 -8.79 -12.51 19.64
C SER A 660 -8.88 -13.73 18.72
N VAL A 661 -8.21 -14.83 19.08
CA VAL A 661 -8.29 -16.10 18.34
C VAL A 661 -9.67 -16.74 18.49
N ALA A 662 -10.23 -16.73 19.70
CA ALA A 662 -11.55 -17.30 19.98
C ALA A 662 -12.65 -16.58 19.18
N GLU A 663 -12.65 -15.25 19.14
CA GLU A 663 -13.61 -14.46 18.37
C GLU A 663 -13.52 -14.77 16.87
N ALA A 664 -12.31 -14.81 16.30
CA ALA A 664 -12.12 -15.18 14.90
C ALA A 664 -12.67 -16.58 14.60
N LEU A 665 -12.48 -17.54 15.51
CA LEU A 665 -13.02 -18.89 15.38
C LEU A 665 -14.53 -18.95 15.57
N THR A 666 -15.11 -18.25 16.55
CA THR A 666 -16.57 -18.25 16.75
C THR A 666 -17.30 -17.55 15.60
N ASN A 667 -16.67 -16.56 14.97
CA ASN A 667 -17.22 -15.88 13.82
C ASN A 667 -17.27 -16.75 12.55
N ILE A 668 -16.41 -17.76 12.43
CA ILE A 668 -16.32 -18.60 11.22
C ILE A 668 -17.09 -19.92 11.32
N VAL A 669 -17.51 -20.33 12.53
CA VAL A 669 -18.12 -21.65 12.83
C VAL A 669 -19.63 -21.68 12.65
#